data_AF-A0AAI9ZA63-F1
#
_entry.id   AF-A0AAI9ZA63-F1
#
_cell.length_a   1.000
_cell.length_b   1.000
_cell.length_c   1.000
_cell.angle_alpha   90.00
_cell.angle_beta   90.00
_cell.angle_gamma   90.00
#
_symmetry.space_group_name_H-M   'P 1'
#
loop_
_entity.id
_entity.type
_entity.pdbx_description
1 polymer ?
#
loop_
_entity_poly.entity_id
_entity_poly.type
_entity_poly.pdbx_seq_one_letter_code
_entity_poly.pdbx_strand_id
1 'polypeptide(L)'
;MSAKSFAESNTFYRPVHSRQAESWRRPVVLAAILFVLWLWKLSEWFHGRNVILHPKQGPFPVFTDWDDIPTSEKLLWVRCELPGMFPLGRGYMCARLTVPMDYQRPLTQSADNPKVHVAMVLLPALGHGLETGRFSESPLLLNPGGPGGPGTTFTFPPFGPTIQAAAGGSVDIIGFDPRGIGATTPRADCFVDTKPGEQPSAAANNLAYMHRLTWLAMAHDIGLPNATSGALDQLAQRARALSKLCSQKDVEEGGFEYMATPNVAADMKSIIGAHDAWLEDNGFDTTPLSAGMLSPSEAAPPSTKGKLVYWGFSYGTFLGQTFAAMYPDAVGRLILDGVVDAKEYDIPTWISAMRDADAVLERFFYYCHLARDACALYRLGDGGSAQIKKRYEQTMAKLRADPLIVVSRAGHMPIVLLEADIRKLLFTSLYSPTKVFPLLAVLLNRLHVGDDLSDVVVAPDFGFTCDADLKMVIYPEESPKAIGCSDRRYKRNETLEQVFDKVSKVTSFADVFFPLMMYCEGWDIQAKFPSPGWDANLESPDPVNTSFPILFVGNTHDPVTPLAQAVAASRKFVGAGVFELEAEGHCTLAATSICAIQKMRAYLHKGIVPPPAAVAADGRIAGWDKCKADERPWKPFPAELAAEEGGEGEGALHAEDLHVLQGLKDVHAEIVGRLTPPLKLRLQ
;
A
#
# COMPACT_ATOMS: atom_id res chain seq x y z
N MET A 1 -44.26 -55.29 -29.25
CA MET A 1 -45.55 -55.83 -29.73
C MET A 1 -46.46 -54.67 -30.09
N SER A 2 -47.04 -54.77 -31.28
CA SER A 2 -47.92 -53.80 -31.95
C SER A 2 -49.32 -53.75 -31.32
N ALA A 3 -49.99 -52.60 -31.44
CA ALA A 3 -51.31 -52.45 -32.09
C ALA A 3 -52.12 -51.31 -31.44
N LYS A 4 -52.39 -50.22 -32.18
CA LYS A 4 -53.59 -49.94 -33.03
C LYS A 4 -54.58 -49.04 -32.26
N SER A 5 -54.86 -47.79 -32.66
CA SER A 5 -55.49 -47.29 -33.90
C SER A 5 -57.02 -47.16 -33.78
N PHE A 6 -57.46 -45.91 -33.98
CA PHE A 6 -58.70 -45.40 -34.62
C PHE A 6 -60.03 -45.29 -33.84
N ALA A 7 -60.35 -44.02 -33.51
CA ALA A 7 -61.44 -43.19 -34.04
C ALA A 7 -62.83 -43.82 -34.35
N GLU A 8 -63.91 -43.23 -33.81
CA GLU A 8 -64.82 -42.31 -34.53
C GLU A 8 -66.06 -41.91 -33.69
N SER A 9 -66.43 -40.61 -33.84
CA SER A 9 -67.78 -39.98 -33.92
C SER A 9 -68.90 -40.33 -32.90
N ASN A 10 -69.88 -39.51 -32.52
CA ASN A 10 -70.32 -38.17 -32.90
C ASN A 10 -71.33 -37.66 -31.82
N THR A 11 -71.15 -36.40 -31.40
CA THR A 11 -72.12 -35.36 -30.93
C THR A 11 -73.45 -35.71 -30.24
N PHE A 12 -73.79 -34.96 -29.16
CA PHE A 12 -74.80 -33.87 -29.19
C PHE A 12 -74.88 -33.06 -27.86
N TYR A 13 -75.31 -31.79 -28.01
CA TYR A 13 -75.79 -30.80 -27.02
C TYR A 13 -74.84 -29.76 -26.38
N ARG A 14 -75.04 -28.49 -26.80
CA ARG A 14 -74.72 -27.24 -26.08
C ARG A 14 -75.80 -26.94 -25.03
N PRO A 15 -75.42 -26.25 -23.93
CA PRO A 15 -76.07 -24.97 -23.62
C PRO A 15 -75.03 -23.87 -23.30
N VAL A 16 -75.12 -22.68 -23.91
CA VAL A 16 -75.78 -21.43 -23.43
C VAL A 16 -74.91 -20.63 -22.42
N HIS A 17 -74.43 -19.49 -22.95
CA HIS A 17 -74.01 -18.22 -22.31
C HIS A 17 -73.02 -18.19 -21.13
N SER A 18 -71.87 -17.56 -21.36
CA SER A 18 -71.64 -16.22 -20.78
C SER A 18 -70.73 -15.35 -21.67
N ARG A 19 -71.28 -14.22 -22.09
CA ARG A 19 -70.57 -13.11 -22.75
C ARG A 19 -69.86 -12.30 -21.66
N GLN A 20 -68.68 -12.75 -21.21
CA GLN A 20 -67.90 -11.96 -20.23
C GLN A 20 -66.38 -12.00 -20.43
N ALA A 21 -65.88 -12.62 -21.50
CA ALA A 21 -64.44 -12.73 -21.75
C ALA A 21 -63.82 -11.55 -22.55
N GLU A 22 -64.63 -10.64 -23.10
CA GLU A 22 -64.12 -9.54 -23.93
C GLU A 22 -63.91 -8.20 -23.21
N SER A 23 -64.50 -7.97 -22.03
CA SER A 23 -64.36 -6.68 -21.33
C SER A 23 -63.02 -6.52 -20.58
N TRP A 24 -62.33 -7.61 -20.26
CA TRP A 24 -61.02 -7.58 -19.60
C TRP A 24 -59.85 -7.56 -20.58
N ARG A 25 -60.07 -7.99 -21.84
CA ARG A 25 -59.01 -7.96 -22.86
C ARG A 25 -58.53 -6.54 -23.16
N ARG A 26 -59.45 -5.57 -23.26
CA ARG A 26 -59.07 -4.17 -23.54
C ARG A 26 -58.25 -3.52 -22.42
N PRO A 27 -58.64 -3.55 -21.13
CA PRO A 27 -57.82 -3.00 -20.06
C PRO A 27 -56.51 -3.77 -19.84
N VAL A 28 -56.48 -5.10 -20.04
CA VAL A 28 -55.24 -5.87 -19.96
C VAL A 28 -54.29 -5.55 -21.11
N VAL A 29 -54.80 -5.38 -22.33
CA VAL A 29 -53.99 -4.94 -23.48
C VAL A 29 -53.52 -3.50 -23.27
N LEU A 30 -54.36 -2.61 -22.75
CA LEU A 30 -53.93 -1.25 -22.42
C LEU A 30 -52.86 -1.24 -21.32
N ALA A 31 -53.01 -2.05 -20.27
CA ALA A 31 -52.03 -2.19 -19.21
C ALA A 31 -50.71 -2.79 -19.72
N ALA A 32 -50.77 -3.77 -20.63
CA ALA A 32 -49.58 -4.32 -21.27
C ALA A 32 -48.89 -3.29 -22.16
N ILE A 33 -49.64 -2.51 -22.94
CA ILE A 33 -49.08 -1.42 -23.76
C ILE A 33 -48.47 -0.33 -22.87
N LEU A 34 -49.15 0.07 -21.80
CA LEU A 34 -48.64 1.05 -20.84
C LEU A 34 -47.42 0.52 -20.08
N PHE A 35 -47.36 -0.78 -19.77
CA PHE A 35 -46.21 -1.42 -19.15
C PHE A 35 -45.03 -1.52 -20.12
N VAL A 36 -45.27 -1.81 -21.40
CA VAL A 36 -44.23 -1.79 -22.44
C VAL A 36 -43.74 -0.36 -22.70
N LEU A 37 -44.64 0.63 -22.74
CA LEU A 37 -44.27 2.05 -22.84
C LEU A 37 -43.55 2.55 -21.59
N TRP A 38 -43.93 2.06 -20.41
CA TRP A 38 -43.22 2.33 -19.16
C TRP A 38 -41.86 1.66 -19.17
N LEU A 39 -41.72 0.39 -19.58
CA LEU A 39 -40.44 -0.28 -19.76
C LEU A 39 -39.58 0.38 -20.84
N TRP A 40 -40.18 0.91 -21.90
CA TRP A 40 -39.48 1.63 -22.96
C TRP A 40 -39.04 3.02 -22.48
N LYS A 41 -39.87 3.76 -21.74
CA LYS A 41 -39.48 5.02 -21.09
C LYS A 41 -38.51 4.80 -19.94
N LEU A 42 -38.63 3.70 -19.20
CA LEU A 42 -37.71 3.29 -18.14
C LEU A 42 -36.40 2.87 -18.80
N SER A 43 -36.45 2.18 -19.95
CA SER A 43 -35.32 1.90 -20.82
C SER A 43 -34.73 3.20 -21.35
N GLU A 44 -35.48 4.19 -21.82
CA GLU A 44 -34.95 5.50 -22.24
C GLU A 44 -34.49 6.36 -21.06
N TRP A 45 -35.03 6.18 -19.87
CA TRP A 45 -34.59 6.84 -18.63
C TRP A 45 -33.29 6.21 -18.11
N PHE A 46 -33.18 4.88 -18.22
CA PHE A 46 -31.95 4.13 -18.01
C PHE A 46 -30.95 4.43 -19.12
N HIS A 47 -31.32 4.43 -20.41
CA HIS A 47 -30.44 4.72 -21.56
C HIS A 47 -30.05 6.20 -21.61
N GLY A 48 -30.93 7.11 -21.18
CA GLY A 48 -30.70 8.54 -21.04
C GLY A 48 -29.78 8.89 -19.87
N ARG A 49 -29.77 8.08 -18.80
CA ARG A 49 -28.72 8.10 -17.75
C ARG A 49 -27.49 7.26 -18.11
N ASN A 50 -27.64 6.26 -18.97
CA ASN A 50 -26.57 5.40 -19.50
C ASN A 50 -25.94 5.99 -20.78
N VAL A 51 -26.26 7.24 -21.16
CA VAL A 51 -25.45 8.00 -22.13
C VAL A 51 -24.04 8.27 -21.57
N ILE A 52 -23.81 8.02 -20.28
CA ILE A 52 -22.47 7.99 -19.64
C ILE A 52 -21.74 6.64 -19.85
N LEU A 53 -22.39 5.60 -20.40
CA LEU A 53 -21.85 4.22 -20.40
C LEU A 53 -21.49 3.62 -21.77
N HIS A 54 -21.55 4.40 -22.84
CA HIS A 54 -20.77 4.07 -24.03
C HIS A 54 -20.17 5.37 -24.57
N PRO A 55 -18.87 5.64 -24.32
CA PRO A 55 -18.15 6.42 -25.30
C PRO A 55 -18.33 5.63 -26.59
N LYS A 56 -18.82 6.28 -27.65
CA LYS A 56 -18.49 5.84 -29.02
C LYS A 56 -17.04 5.39 -28.98
N GLN A 57 -16.71 4.20 -29.51
CA GLN A 57 -15.34 3.70 -29.64
C GLN A 57 -14.43 4.89 -29.96
N GLY A 58 -13.75 5.38 -28.94
CA GLY A 58 -12.75 6.42 -29.08
C GLY A 58 -11.57 5.78 -29.81
N PRO A 59 -10.66 6.58 -30.38
CA PRO A 59 -9.55 6.06 -31.18
C PRO A 59 -8.50 5.26 -30.38
N PHE A 60 -8.75 4.93 -29.10
CA PHE A 60 -7.78 4.29 -28.22
C PHE A 60 -8.28 2.91 -27.75
N PRO A 61 -7.48 1.84 -27.93
CA PRO A 61 -7.85 0.48 -27.56
C PRO A 61 -7.86 0.26 -26.03
N VAL A 62 -8.52 -0.83 -25.61
CA VAL A 62 -8.62 -1.37 -24.24
C VAL A 62 -7.36 -2.18 -23.92
N PHE A 63 -6.83 -2.14 -22.70
CA PHE A 63 -5.54 -2.77 -22.34
C PHE A 63 -5.64 -3.70 -21.13
N THR A 64 -4.99 -4.86 -21.23
CA THR A 64 -4.90 -5.89 -20.17
C THR A 64 -3.48 -6.06 -19.61
N ASP A 65 -2.49 -5.36 -20.14
CA ASP A 65 -1.06 -5.49 -19.80
C ASP A 65 -0.38 -4.10 -19.79
N TRP A 66 0.52 -3.85 -18.84
CA TRP A 66 1.26 -2.58 -18.75
C TRP A 66 2.20 -2.38 -19.94
N ASP A 67 2.71 -3.49 -20.48
CA ASP A 67 3.66 -3.45 -21.59
C ASP A 67 3.00 -2.98 -22.91
N ASP A 68 1.66 -3.01 -22.99
CA ASP A 68 0.89 -2.50 -24.14
C ASP A 68 0.68 -0.97 -24.10
N ILE A 69 0.91 -0.32 -22.96
CA ILE A 69 0.76 1.13 -22.83
C ILE A 69 1.95 1.82 -23.50
N PRO A 70 1.71 2.77 -24.43
CA PRO A 70 2.80 3.44 -25.13
C PRO A 70 3.66 4.25 -24.16
N THR A 71 4.97 4.07 -24.26
CA THR A 71 5.95 4.87 -23.51
C THR A 71 6.15 6.21 -24.20
N SER A 72 6.16 7.32 -23.44
CA SER A 72 6.34 8.66 -24.01
C SER A 72 7.04 9.60 -23.04
N GLU A 73 7.81 10.56 -23.57
CA GLU A 73 8.45 11.64 -22.79
C GLU A 73 7.41 12.69 -22.32
N LYS A 74 6.25 12.73 -22.97
CA LYS A 74 5.05 13.46 -22.53
C LYS A 74 4.06 12.50 -21.88
N LEU A 75 3.26 12.98 -20.91
CA LEU A 75 2.17 12.18 -20.35
C LEU A 75 1.09 11.92 -21.40
N LEU A 76 0.89 10.63 -21.69
CA LEU A 76 -0.17 10.11 -22.53
C LEU A 76 -1.03 9.19 -21.67
N TRP A 77 -2.11 9.75 -21.10
CA TRP A 77 -3.05 9.00 -20.28
C TRP A 77 -3.98 8.14 -21.14
N VAL A 78 -4.09 6.86 -20.80
CA VAL A 78 -5.10 5.93 -21.33
C VAL A 78 -6.05 5.51 -20.20
N ARG A 79 -7.26 5.06 -20.51
CA ARG A 79 -8.16 4.51 -19.47
C ARG A 79 -7.60 3.17 -18.98
N CYS A 80 -7.52 2.99 -17.66
CA CYS A 80 -7.17 1.69 -17.08
C CYS A 80 -8.40 0.78 -17.11
N GLU A 81 -8.35 -0.32 -17.86
CA GLU A 81 -9.40 -1.35 -17.83
C GLU A 81 -8.80 -2.68 -17.31
N LEU A 82 -8.30 -2.67 -16.07
CA LEU A 82 -7.79 -3.90 -15.44
C LEU A 82 -8.95 -4.87 -15.13
N PRO A 83 -8.78 -6.19 -15.37
CA PRO A 83 -9.79 -7.19 -15.07
C PRO A 83 -10.27 -7.11 -13.62
N GLY A 84 -11.59 -7.00 -13.40
CA GLY A 84 -12.20 -6.94 -12.05
C GLY A 84 -12.47 -5.54 -11.49
N MET A 85 -12.11 -4.47 -12.20
CA MET A 85 -12.31 -3.08 -11.74
C MET A 85 -13.66 -2.42 -12.15
N PHE A 86 -14.53 -3.13 -12.86
CA PHE A 86 -15.87 -2.64 -13.24
C PHE A 86 -16.98 -3.24 -12.37
N PRO A 87 -18.03 -2.47 -11.96
CA PRO A 87 -18.35 -1.09 -12.31
C PRO A 87 -18.31 -0.18 -11.08
N LEU A 88 -17.19 0.50 -10.83
CA LEU A 88 -17.19 1.63 -9.88
C LEU A 88 -16.89 2.89 -10.69
N GLY A 89 -17.79 3.87 -10.64
CA GLY A 89 -17.82 5.07 -11.48
C GLY A 89 -16.65 6.05 -11.35
N ARG A 90 -15.43 5.58 -11.04
CA ARG A 90 -14.18 6.33 -11.06
C ARG A 90 -13.32 5.80 -12.22
N GLY A 91 -13.20 6.56 -13.31
CA GLY A 91 -12.36 6.19 -14.43
C GLY A 91 -10.88 6.40 -14.08
N TYR A 92 -10.19 5.33 -13.69
CA TYR A 92 -8.73 5.35 -13.51
C TYR A 92 -8.02 5.58 -14.85
N MET A 93 -6.92 6.32 -14.83
CA MET A 93 -6.08 6.53 -16.01
C MET A 93 -4.67 6.02 -15.77
N CYS A 94 -4.06 5.43 -16.79
CA CYS A 94 -2.76 4.78 -16.74
C CYS A 94 -1.82 5.44 -17.75
N ALA A 95 -0.53 5.55 -17.42
CA ALA A 95 0.48 6.10 -18.32
C ALA A 95 1.86 5.49 -18.06
N ARG A 96 2.75 5.59 -19.05
CA ARG A 96 4.17 5.23 -18.94
C ARG A 96 5.06 6.41 -19.32
N LEU A 97 5.50 7.17 -18.33
CA LEU A 97 6.34 8.35 -18.52
C LEU A 97 7.80 7.93 -18.72
N THR A 98 8.41 8.41 -19.79
CA THR A 98 9.81 8.15 -20.12
C THR A 98 10.70 9.21 -19.48
N VAL A 99 11.64 8.77 -18.64
CA VAL A 99 12.62 9.60 -17.94
C VAL A 99 14.04 9.08 -18.21
N PRO A 100 15.09 9.91 -18.02
CA PRO A 100 16.46 9.44 -18.12
C PRO A 100 16.75 8.35 -17.08
N MET A 101 17.38 7.25 -17.49
CA MET A 101 17.95 6.31 -16.51
C MET A 101 19.12 6.98 -15.76
N ASP A 102 19.95 7.70 -16.51
CA ASP A 102 21.09 8.46 -16.03
C ASP A 102 20.85 9.97 -16.18
N TYR A 103 20.56 10.66 -15.08
CA TYR A 103 20.28 12.09 -15.11
C TYR A 103 21.50 12.97 -15.42
N GLN A 104 22.72 12.42 -15.39
CA GLN A 104 23.91 13.13 -15.87
C GLN A 104 24.03 13.10 -17.40
N ARG A 105 23.19 12.30 -18.08
CA ARG A 105 23.05 12.22 -19.53
C ARG A 105 21.60 12.55 -19.92
N PRO A 106 21.28 13.77 -20.38
CA PRO A 106 19.92 14.13 -20.76
C PRO A 106 19.37 13.30 -21.94
N LEU A 107 18.06 13.05 -21.96
CA LEU A 107 17.36 12.32 -23.04
C LEU A 107 17.61 12.92 -24.44
N THR A 108 17.74 14.24 -24.54
CA THR A 108 17.90 14.96 -25.81
C THR A 108 19.34 14.99 -26.34
N GLN A 109 20.32 14.61 -25.53
CA GLN A 109 21.74 14.68 -25.91
C GLN A 109 22.25 13.41 -26.61
N SER A 110 21.58 12.27 -26.45
CA SER A 110 21.93 11.03 -27.14
C SER A 110 20.71 10.14 -27.34
N ALA A 111 20.51 9.66 -28.56
CA ALA A 111 19.47 8.68 -28.87
C ALA A 111 19.70 7.33 -28.15
N ASP A 112 20.95 7.05 -27.76
CA ASP A 112 21.39 5.82 -27.07
C ASP A 112 21.34 5.95 -25.54
N ASN A 113 20.77 7.03 -24.99
CA ASN A 113 20.66 7.18 -23.55
C ASN A 113 19.69 6.14 -22.97
N PRO A 114 20.11 5.31 -21.99
CA PRO A 114 19.19 4.36 -21.37
C PRO A 114 18.01 5.09 -20.71
N LYS A 115 16.83 4.48 -20.83
CA LYS A 115 15.55 5.08 -20.44
C LYS A 115 14.88 4.27 -19.33
N VAL A 116 14.15 4.96 -18.48
CA VAL A 116 13.20 4.35 -17.54
C VAL A 116 11.80 4.75 -17.99
N HIS A 117 10.88 3.80 -17.99
CA HIS A 117 9.47 4.03 -18.32
C HIS A 117 8.64 3.84 -17.05
N VAL A 118 8.42 4.95 -16.34
CA VAL A 118 7.72 5.02 -15.06
C VAL A 118 6.24 4.76 -15.26
N ALA A 119 5.75 3.66 -14.69
CA ALA A 119 4.34 3.31 -14.67
C ALA A 119 3.58 4.17 -13.66
N MET A 120 2.44 4.70 -14.07
CA MET A 120 1.65 5.65 -13.28
C MET A 120 0.16 5.36 -13.39
N VAL A 121 -0.55 5.50 -12.27
CA VAL A 121 -2.01 5.44 -12.17
C VAL A 121 -2.51 6.78 -11.62
N LEU A 122 -3.41 7.42 -12.35
CA LEU A 122 -4.15 8.61 -11.92
C LEU A 122 -5.56 8.19 -11.50
N LEU A 123 -5.89 8.50 -10.26
CA LEU A 123 -7.23 8.48 -9.69
C LEU A 123 -7.75 9.92 -9.66
N PRO A 124 -8.66 10.31 -10.57
CA PRO A 124 -9.23 11.65 -10.56
C PRO A 124 -10.02 11.93 -9.28
N ALA A 125 -10.05 13.19 -8.85
CA ALA A 125 -10.92 13.69 -7.80
C ALA A 125 -12.39 13.61 -8.19
N LEU A 126 -13.28 13.76 -7.20
CA LEU A 126 -14.71 13.84 -7.46
C LEU A 126 -15.01 15.05 -8.37
N GLY A 127 -15.62 14.78 -9.53
CA GLY A 127 -15.93 15.81 -10.55
C GLY A 127 -14.78 16.16 -11.49
N HIS A 128 -13.61 15.54 -11.33
CA HIS A 128 -12.49 15.66 -12.28
C HIS A 128 -12.53 14.56 -13.34
N GLY A 129 -11.80 14.77 -14.43
CA GLY A 129 -11.69 13.82 -15.53
C GLY A 129 -11.68 14.47 -16.91
N LEU A 130 -11.36 13.67 -17.92
CA LEU A 130 -11.27 14.13 -19.31
C LEU A 130 -12.60 14.69 -19.83
N GLU A 131 -13.74 14.16 -19.35
CA GLU A 131 -15.07 14.61 -19.76
C GLU A 131 -15.45 15.96 -19.17
N THR A 132 -14.96 16.28 -17.97
CA THR A 132 -15.19 17.58 -17.33
C THR A 132 -14.13 18.60 -17.72
N GLY A 133 -12.98 18.15 -18.26
CA GLY A 133 -11.85 19.00 -18.58
C GLY A 133 -11.21 19.62 -17.34
N ARG A 134 -11.37 18.98 -16.17
CA ARG A 134 -10.92 19.48 -14.87
C ARG A 134 -9.98 18.49 -14.20
N PHE A 135 -8.90 19.02 -13.63
CA PHE A 135 -7.88 18.27 -12.88
C PHE A 135 -7.26 19.17 -11.81
N SER A 136 -6.60 18.60 -10.81
CA SER A 136 -5.84 19.37 -9.81
C SER A 136 -4.64 20.06 -10.44
N GLU A 137 -4.37 21.30 -10.03
CA GLU A 137 -3.15 22.05 -10.40
C GLU A 137 -1.90 21.20 -10.14
N SER A 138 -1.81 20.60 -8.96
CA SER A 138 -0.83 19.58 -8.61
C SER A 138 -1.52 18.36 -8.01
N PRO A 139 -1.28 17.15 -8.52
CA PRO A 139 -1.86 15.94 -7.99
C PRO A 139 -1.11 15.51 -6.72
N LEU A 140 -1.80 14.80 -5.84
CA LEU A 140 -1.19 14.16 -4.69
C LEU A 140 -0.44 12.90 -5.14
N LEU A 141 0.89 12.97 -5.19
CA LEU A 141 1.74 11.82 -5.47
C LEU A 141 1.79 10.89 -4.24
N LEU A 142 1.57 9.60 -4.45
CA LEU A 142 1.60 8.59 -3.39
C LEU A 142 2.78 7.64 -3.52
N ASN A 143 3.36 7.28 -2.37
CA ASN A 143 4.33 6.19 -2.29
C ASN A 143 4.08 5.36 -1.01
N PRO A 144 3.85 4.04 -1.13
CA PRO A 144 3.57 3.17 0.02
C PRO A 144 4.82 2.82 0.85
N GLY A 145 6.02 3.12 0.36
CA GLY A 145 7.27 2.72 0.99
C GLY A 145 7.73 1.31 0.61
N GLY A 146 8.23 0.57 1.60
CA GLY A 146 8.95 -0.69 1.42
C GLY A 146 10.42 -0.55 1.86
N PRO A 147 11.38 -0.17 1.00
CA PRO A 147 11.27 0.09 -0.45
C PRO A 147 10.76 -1.12 -1.25
N GLY A 148 10.35 -0.92 -2.50
CA GLY A 148 9.82 -1.98 -3.37
C GLY A 148 8.30 -2.06 -3.46
N GLY A 149 7.56 -1.22 -2.72
CA GLY A 149 6.11 -1.16 -2.82
C GLY A 149 5.64 -0.46 -4.11
N PRO A 150 4.77 -1.09 -4.94
CA PRO A 150 4.24 -0.47 -6.15
C PRO A 150 3.19 0.60 -5.84
N GLY A 151 3.48 1.85 -6.18
CA GLY A 151 2.54 2.97 -6.00
C GLY A 151 1.33 2.91 -6.92
N THR A 152 1.45 2.26 -8.09
CA THR A 152 0.31 2.02 -9.00
C THR A 152 -0.74 1.15 -8.32
N THR A 153 -0.36 -0.03 -7.81
CA THR A 153 -1.25 -0.94 -7.07
C THR A 153 -1.79 -0.31 -5.79
N PHE A 154 -0.99 0.51 -5.11
CA PHE A 154 -1.41 1.23 -3.91
C PHE A 154 -2.47 2.31 -4.18
N THR A 155 -2.65 2.73 -5.44
CA THR A 155 -3.69 3.69 -5.83
C THR A 155 -5.05 3.04 -6.11
N PHE A 156 -5.06 1.72 -6.30
CA PHE A 156 -6.31 0.98 -6.46
C PHE A 156 -7.03 0.78 -5.12
N PRO A 157 -8.34 0.46 -5.16
CA PRO A 157 -9.11 0.18 -3.95
C PRO A 157 -8.49 -0.99 -3.15
N PRO A 158 -8.52 -0.92 -1.81
CA PRO A 158 -9.17 0.13 -1.01
C PRO A 158 -8.28 1.36 -0.72
N PHE A 159 -6.96 1.28 -0.93
CA PHE A 159 -6.00 2.28 -0.46
C PHE A 159 -6.19 3.67 -1.08
N GLY A 160 -6.08 3.80 -2.41
CA GLY A 160 -6.17 5.10 -3.08
C GLY A 160 -7.46 5.87 -2.79
N PRO A 161 -8.66 5.27 -2.93
CA PRO A 161 -9.91 5.91 -2.54
C PRO A 161 -9.98 6.36 -1.07
N THR A 162 -9.43 5.56 -0.15
CA THR A 162 -9.37 5.88 1.29
C THR A 162 -8.48 7.09 1.54
N ILE A 163 -7.28 7.11 0.93
CA ILE A 163 -6.35 8.23 1.03
C ILE A 163 -6.94 9.49 0.38
N GLN A 164 -7.61 9.37 -0.77
CA GLN A 164 -8.29 10.48 -1.43
C GLN A 164 -9.35 11.09 -0.52
N ALA A 165 -10.15 10.26 0.15
CA ALA A 165 -11.16 10.72 1.08
C ALA A 165 -10.54 11.35 2.34
N ALA A 166 -9.43 10.81 2.84
CA ALA A 166 -8.70 11.41 3.97
C ALA A 166 -8.15 12.79 3.58
N ALA A 167 -7.68 12.92 2.33
CA ALA A 167 -7.31 14.16 1.69
C ALA A 167 -8.52 15.03 1.26
N GLY A 168 -9.77 14.72 1.63
CA GLY A 168 -10.93 15.57 1.38
C GLY A 168 -11.55 15.47 -0.03
N GLY A 169 -11.28 14.40 -0.77
CA GLY A 169 -11.99 14.01 -2.00
C GLY A 169 -11.78 14.89 -3.25
N SER A 170 -11.08 16.02 -3.09
CA SER A 170 -10.98 17.11 -4.07
C SER A 170 -9.61 17.22 -4.74
N VAL A 171 -8.69 16.30 -4.43
CA VAL A 171 -7.38 16.20 -5.06
C VAL A 171 -7.30 14.96 -5.94
N ASP A 172 -6.75 15.14 -7.13
CA ASP A 172 -6.32 14.03 -7.97
C ASP A 172 -5.17 13.31 -7.28
N ILE A 173 -5.11 11.98 -7.43
CA ILE A 173 -4.04 11.16 -6.88
C ILE A 173 -3.27 10.53 -8.02
N ILE A 174 -1.94 10.60 -7.95
CA ILE A 174 -1.05 9.82 -8.81
C ILE A 174 -0.23 8.85 -7.96
N GLY A 175 -0.44 7.55 -8.16
CA GLY A 175 0.53 6.55 -7.74
C GLY A 175 1.50 6.25 -8.87
N PHE A 176 2.78 6.12 -8.55
CA PHE A 176 3.79 5.73 -9.53
C PHE A 176 4.63 4.60 -8.95
N ASP A 177 5.11 3.73 -9.83
CA ASP A 177 6.08 2.71 -9.47
C ASP A 177 7.49 3.29 -9.68
N PRO A 178 8.33 3.42 -8.63
CA PRO A 178 9.71 3.84 -8.81
C PRO A 178 10.49 2.93 -9.77
N ARG A 179 11.61 3.43 -10.31
CA ARG A 179 12.54 2.62 -11.12
C ARG A 179 12.85 1.26 -10.47
N GLY A 180 12.71 0.19 -11.26
CA GLY A 180 12.91 -1.18 -10.80
C GLY A 180 11.72 -1.81 -10.05
N ILE A 181 10.67 -1.05 -9.72
CA ILE A 181 9.50 -1.52 -8.97
C ILE A 181 8.32 -1.78 -9.91
N GLY A 182 7.55 -2.83 -9.64
CA GLY A 182 6.22 -3.02 -10.22
C GLY A 182 6.24 -3.02 -11.75
N ALA A 183 5.37 -2.21 -12.35
CA ALA A 183 5.22 -2.08 -13.79
C ALA A 183 6.29 -1.19 -14.46
N THR A 184 7.12 -0.49 -13.69
CA THR A 184 8.17 0.36 -14.24
C THR A 184 9.30 -0.48 -14.83
N THR A 185 9.72 -0.12 -16.05
CA THR A 185 10.76 -0.84 -16.79
C THR A 185 12.03 0.02 -16.98
N PRO A 186 13.23 -0.57 -16.96
CA PRO A 186 13.51 -1.98 -16.66
C PRO A 186 13.19 -2.34 -15.20
N ARG A 187 12.74 -3.58 -14.99
CA ARG A 187 12.36 -4.12 -13.68
C ARG A 187 13.61 -4.64 -12.96
N ALA A 188 13.62 -4.59 -11.63
CA ALA A 188 14.68 -5.21 -10.83
C ALA A 188 14.48 -6.73 -10.78
N ASP A 189 14.88 -7.45 -11.84
CA ASP A 189 14.76 -8.91 -11.93
C ASP A 189 16.13 -9.57 -12.07
N CYS A 190 16.59 -10.23 -11.01
CA CYS A 190 17.86 -10.96 -11.05
C CYS A 190 17.71 -12.40 -11.57
N PHE A 191 16.49 -12.94 -11.64
CA PHE A 191 16.25 -14.34 -12.01
C PHE A 191 15.90 -14.51 -13.49
N VAL A 192 15.51 -13.44 -14.17
CA VAL A 192 15.19 -13.48 -15.60
C VAL A 192 16.46 -13.65 -16.42
N ASP A 193 16.45 -14.68 -17.27
CA ASP A 193 17.52 -14.94 -18.24
C ASP A 193 17.07 -14.42 -19.60
N THR A 194 17.75 -13.39 -20.08
CA THR A 194 17.48 -12.71 -21.35
C THR A 194 18.78 -12.37 -22.02
N LYS A 195 18.80 -12.44 -23.36
CA LYS A 195 19.96 -11.96 -24.11
C LYS A 195 20.04 -10.43 -23.97
N PRO A 196 21.25 -9.86 -23.85
CA PRO A 196 21.43 -8.42 -23.81
C PRO A 196 20.73 -7.74 -25.01
N GLY A 197 19.86 -6.76 -24.72
CA GLY A 197 19.12 -5.99 -25.73
C GLY A 197 17.80 -6.62 -26.22
N GLU A 198 17.42 -7.80 -25.73
CA GLU A 198 16.11 -8.41 -26.02
C GLU A 198 15.13 -8.24 -24.85
N GLN A 199 13.83 -8.08 -25.14
CA GLN A 199 12.79 -8.11 -24.10
C GLN A 199 12.53 -9.55 -23.66
N PRO A 200 12.30 -9.82 -22.36
CA PRO A 200 11.99 -11.15 -21.88
C PRO A 200 10.69 -11.67 -22.46
N SER A 201 10.73 -12.90 -22.98
CA SER A 201 9.52 -13.63 -23.35
C SER A 201 8.69 -13.95 -22.10
N ALA A 202 7.38 -14.17 -22.26
CA ALA A 202 6.51 -14.63 -21.17
C ALA A 202 7.03 -15.92 -20.52
N ALA A 203 7.59 -16.84 -21.31
CA ALA A 203 8.18 -18.07 -20.80
C ALA A 203 9.42 -17.82 -19.91
N ALA A 204 10.27 -16.87 -20.29
CA ALA A 204 11.44 -16.48 -19.49
C ALA A 204 11.01 -15.86 -18.15
N ASN A 205 10.04 -14.94 -18.18
CA ASN A 205 9.47 -14.34 -16.97
C ASN A 205 8.83 -15.41 -16.04
N ASN A 206 8.07 -16.34 -16.61
CA ASN A 206 7.43 -17.42 -15.85
C ASN A 206 8.49 -18.33 -15.20
N LEU A 207 9.56 -18.68 -15.91
CA LEU A 207 10.65 -19.49 -15.37
C LEU A 207 11.41 -18.75 -14.25
N ALA A 208 11.71 -17.46 -14.46
CA ALA A 208 12.34 -16.60 -13.45
C ALA A 208 11.52 -16.58 -12.15
N TYR A 209 10.21 -16.45 -12.27
CA TYR A 209 9.30 -16.49 -11.12
C TYR A 209 9.34 -17.84 -10.40
N MET A 210 9.33 -18.96 -11.13
CA MET A 210 9.44 -20.29 -10.52
C MET A 210 10.79 -20.51 -9.82
N HIS A 211 11.89 -20.01 -10.38
CA HIS A 211 13.19 -20.01 -9.72
C HIS A 211 13.18 -19.18 -8.42
N ARG A 212 12.57 -18.00 -8.45
CA ARG A 212 12.41 -17.14 -7.27
C ARG A 212 11.59 -17.82 -6.17
N LEU A 213 10.44 -18.40 -6.50
CA LEU A 213 9.61 -19.14 -5.55
C LEU A 213 10.36 -20.33 -4.95
N THR A 214 11.07 -21.09 -5.78
CA THR A 214 11.90 -22.20 -5.32
C THR A 214 12.99 -21.71 -4.37
N TRP A 215 13.65 -20.61 -4.73
CA TRP A 215 14.65 -19.97 -3.88
C TRP A 215 14.06 -19.57 -2.52
N LEU A 216 12.91 -18.89 -2.49
CA LEU A 216 12.24 -18.48 -1.25
C LEU A 216 11.81 -19.68 -0.41
N ALA A 217 11.25 -20.72 -1.02
CA ALA A 217 10.84 -21.95 -0.33
C ALA A 217 12.03 -22.65 0.34
N MET A 218 13.20 -22.72 -0.31
CA MET A 218 14.42 -23.27 0.27
C MET A 218 14.95 -22.50 1.50
N ALA A 219 14.51 -21.24 1.71
CA ALA A 219 14.89 -20.47 2.89
C ALA A 219 14.01 -20.77 4.11
N HIS A 220 12.80 -21.30 3.90
CA HIS A 220 11.81 -21.55 4.96
C HIS A 220 12.41 -22.42 6.08
N ASP A 221 13.03 -23.54 5.70
CA ASP A 221 13.53 -24.55 6.64
C ASP A 221 14.78 -24.11 7.41
N ILE A 222 15.42 -23.01 7.01
CA ILE A 222 16.53 -22.39 7.76
C ILE A 222 15.98 -21.61 8.98
N GLY A 223 14.76 -21.07 8.87
CA GLY A 223 14.11 -20.31 9.92
C GLY A 223 14.63 -18.87 10.06
N LEU A 224 14.68 -18.38 11.30
CA LEU A 224 15.22 -17.07 11.68
C LEU A 224 16.72 -17.19 12.07
N PRO A 225 17.49 -16.09 12.13
CA PRO A 225 18.93 -16.13 12.42
C PRO A 225 19.34 -16.86 13.70
N ASN A 226 18.47 -16.93 14.71
CA ASN A 226 18.67 -17.62 15.99
C ASN A 226 18.03 -19.03 16.05
N ALA A 227 17.46 -19.54 14.95
CA ALA A 227 16.75 -20.81 14.95
C ALA A 227 17.68 -22.01 15.19
N THR A 228 18.88 -21.98 14.62
CA THR A 228 19.94 -22.98 14.84
C THR A 228 21.32 -22.30 14.89
N SER A 229 22.35 -23.02 15.34
CA SER A 229 23.72 -22.48 15.40
C SER A 229 24.32 -22.12 14.03
N GLY A 230 23.76 -22.65 12.93
CA GLY A 230 24.20 -22.36 11.56
C GLY A 230 23.25 -21.47 10.75
N ALA A 231 22.08 -21.10 11.29
CA ALA A 231 21.06 -20.39 10.55
C ALA A 231 21.53 -19.02 10.05
N LEU A 232 22.21 -18.25 10.91
CA LEU A 232 22.76 -16.94 10.55
C LEU A 232 23.74 -17.02 9.37
N ASP A 233 24.69 -17.95 9.42
CA ASP A 233 25.66 -18.18 8.34
C ASP A 233 24.98 -18.61 7.04
N GLN A 234 24.02 -19.53 7.11
CA GLN A 234 23.26 -19.99 5.94
C GLN A 234 22.48 -18.84 5.30
N LEU A 235 21.79 -18.01 6.08
CA LEU A 235 21.08 -16.83 5.58
C LEU A 235 22.04 -15.81 4.95
N ALA A 236 23.21 -15.59 5.55
CA ALA A 236 24.24 -14.72 4.99
C ALA A 236 24.78 -15.22 3.66
N GLN A 237 25.03 -16.53 3.52
CA GLN A 237 25.45 -17.13 2.25
C GLN A 237 24.38 -16.98 1.17
N ARG A 238 23.11 -17.12 1.54
CA ARG A 238 21.98 -16.89 0.62
C ARG A 238 21.90 -15.44 0.17
N ALA A 239 22.08 -14.48 1.08
CA ALA A 239 22.15 -13.07 0.73
C ALA A 239 23.28 -12.81 -0.30
N ARG A 240 24.48 -13.37 -0.08
CA ARG A 240 25.62 -13.26 -1.00
C ARG A 240 25.37 -13.93 -2.35
N ALA A 241 24.73 -15.10 -2.37
CA ALA A 241 24.40 -15.81 -3.60
C ALA A 241 23.44 -15.00 -4.47
N LEU A 242 22.40 -14.41 -3.86
CA LEU A 242 21.47 -13.52 -4.57
C LEU A 242 22.17 -12.24 -5.03
N SER A 243 23.03 -11.64 -4.20
CA SER A 243 23.83 -10.47 -4.61
C SER A 243 24.66 -10.78 -5.84
N LYS A 244 25.39 -11.90 -5.84
CA LYS A 244 26.20 -12.34 -6.97
C LYS A 244 25.37 -12.50 -8.25
N LEU A 245 24.17 -13.07 -8.16
CA LEU A 245 23.27 -13.20 -9.31
C LEU A 245 22.87 -11.83 -9.86
N CYS A 246 22.46 -10.90 -8.99
CA CYS A 246 22.12 -9.53 -9.40
C CYS A 246 23.33 -8.78 -10.00
N SER A 247 24.54 -8.95 -9.47
CA SER A 247 25.75 -8.32 -10.01
C SER A 247 26.10 -8.85 -11.40
N GLN A 248 25.93 -10.15 -11.64
CA GLN A 248 26.11 -10.71 -12.99
C GLN A 248 25.11 -10.09 -13.97
N LYS A 249 23.84 -9.97 -13.54
CA LYS A 249 22.78 -9.36 -14.34
C LYS A 249 23.05 -7.88 -14.65
N ASP A 250 23.50 -7.10 -13.67
CA ASP A 250 23.79 -5.68 -13.87
C ASP A 250 24.99 -5.45 -14.81
N VAL A 251 25.98 -6.35 -14.82
CA VAL A 251 27.08 -6.29 -15.81
C VAL A 251 26.57 -6.54 -17.24
N GLU A 252 25.57 -7.40 -17.40
CA GLU A 252 25.03 -7.79 -18.71
C GLU A 252 24.01 -6.80 -19.26
N GLU A 253 23.13 -6.27 -18.42
CA GLU A 253 21.97 -5.44 -18.82
C GLU A 253 21.94 -4.03 -18.23
N GLY A 254 22.67 -3.80 -17.13
CA GLY A 254 22.67 -2.54 -16.39
C GLY A 254 21.36 -2.26 -15.64
N GLY A 255 21.28 -1.06 -15.06
CA GLY A 255 20.05 -0.53 -14.49
C GLY A 255 19.99 -0.57 -12.96
N PHE A 256 20.56 -1.57 -12.30
CA PHE A 256 20.55 -1.65 -10.83
C PHE A 256 21.33 -0.50 -10.20
N GLU A 257 22.45 -0.10 -10.82
CA GLU A 257 23.24 1.06 -10.40
C GLU A 257 22.43 2.37 -10.33
N TYR A 258 21.29 2.45 -11.03
CA TYR A 258 20.49 3.66 -11.12
C TYR A 258 19.28 3.65 -10.18
N MET A 259 19.05 2.63 -9.34
CA MET A 259 17.83 2.46 -8.54
C MET A 259 17.80 3.22 -7.21
N ALA A 260 18.88 3.91 -6.83
CA ALA A 260 18.95 4.63 -5.57
C ALA A 260 17.85 5.71 -5.43
N THR A 261 17.45 5.99 -4.18
CA THR A 261 16.42 6.98 -3.82
C THR A 261 16.59 8.35 -4.48
N PRO A 262 17.82 8.92 -4.60
CA PRO A 262 18.01 10.22 -5.26
C PRO A 262 17.55 10.22 -6.71
N ASN A 263 17.72 9.11 -7.43
CA ASN A 263 17.27 9.00 -8.81
C ASN A 263 15.74 8.94 -8.89
N VAL A 264 15.08 8.30 -7.92
CA VAL A 264 13.61 8.32 -7.80
C VAL A 264 13.12 9.75 -7.50
N ALA A 265 13.82 10.51 -6.66
CA ALA A 265 13.49 11.91 -6.42
C ALA A 265 13.60 12.78 -7.70
N ALA A 266 14.58 12.49 -8.57
CA ALA A 266 14.68 13.11 -9.89
C ALA A 266 13.55 12.69 -10.84
N ASP A 267 13.09 11.43 -10.76
CA ASP A 267 11.90 10.94 -11.47
C ASP A 267 10.66 11.72 -11.03
N MET A 268 10.46 11.92 -9.72
CA MET A 268 9.36 12.71 -9.18
C MET A 268 9.36 14.15 -9.71
N LYS A 269 10.54 14.78 -9.84
CA LYS A 269 10.66 16.11 -10.46
C LYS A 269 10.25 16.10 -11.92
N SER A 270 10.56 15.03 -12.64
CA SER A 270 10.16 14.84 -14.03
C SER A 270 8.64 14.63 -14.17
N ILE A 271 8.03 13.90 -13.23
CA ILE A 271 6.57 13.72 -13.15
C ILE A 271 5.85 15.06 -12.96
N ILE A 272 6.34 15.93 -12.06
CA ILE A 272 5.75 17.27 -11.84
C ILE A 272 5.76 18.08 -13.14
N GLY A 273 6.91 18.18 -13.79
CA GLY A 273 7.04 18.94 -15.04
C GLY A 273 6.19 18.35 -16.18
N ALA A 274 6.07 17.03 -16.27
CA ALA A 274 5.26 16.37 -17.27
C ALA A 274 3.74 16.56 -17.02
N HIS A 275 3.31 16.60 -15.75
CA HIS A 275 1.93 16.92 -15.38
C HIS A 275 1.58 18.37 -15.71
N ASP A 276 2.42 19.32 -15.32
CA ASP A 276 2.23 20.75 -15.63
C ASP A 276 2.10 20.96 -17.14
N ALA A 277 3.00 20.38 -17.93
CA ALA A 277 2.96 20.47 -19.38
C ALA A 277 1.70 19.81 -19.97
N TRP A 278 1.25 18.69 -19.40
CA TRP A 278 0.03 18.02 -19.84
C TRP A 278 -1.23 18.85 -19.56
N LEU A 279 -1.30 19.52 -18.41
CA LEU A 279 -2.39 20.46 -18.11
C LEU A 279 -2.42 21.63 -19.09
N GLU A 280 -1.25 22.24 -19.36
CA GLU A 280 -1.09 23.38 -20.27
C GLU A 280 -1.41 23.03 -21.73
N ASP A 281 -0.85 21.92 -22.24
CA ASP A 281 -1.03 21.46 -23.62
C ASP A 281 -2.52 21.18 -23.93
N ASN A 282 -3.33 20.84 -22.93
CA ASN A 282 -4.75 20.50 -23.08
C ASN A 282 -5.72 21.60 -22.60
N GLY A 283 -5.23 22.66 -21.94
CA GLY A 283 -6.06 23.75 -21.44
C GLY A 283 -7.08 23.34 -20.38
N PHE A 284 -6.73 22.39 -19.50
CA PHE A 284 -7.62 21.92 -18.44
C PHE A 284 -7.85 22.99 -17.36
N ASP A 285 -9.05 23.01 -16.79
CA ASP A 285 -9.38 23.88 -15.65
C ASP A 285 -8.85 23.29 -14.35
N THR A 286 -7.93 24.02 -13.72
CA THR A 286 -7.28 23.64 -12.46
C THR A 286 -7.80 24.41 -11.25
N THR A 287 -8.84 25.21 -11.43
CA THR A 287 -9.43 26.00 -10.34
C THR A 287 -9.99 25.07 -9.27
N PRO A 288 -9.56 25.18 -8.00
CA PRO A 288 -10.07 24.35 -6.92
C PRO A 288 -11.59 24.49 -6.79
N LEU A 289 -12.33 23.37 -6.70
CA LEU A 289 -13.78 23.39 -6.44
C LEU A 289 -14.11 24.10 -5.11
N SER A 290 -13.19 24.02 -4.14
CA SER A 290 -13.29 24.70 -2.84
C SER A 290 -13.10 26.21 -2.92
N ALA A 291 -12.60 26.78 -4.02
CA ALA A 291 -12.49 28.24 -4.17
C ALA A 291 -13.86 28.96 -4.09
N GLY A 292 -14.96 28.23 -4.33
CA GLY A 292 -16.33 28.73 -4.12
C GLY A 292 -16.88 28.51 -2.70
N MET A 293 -16.19 27.75 -1.84
CA MET A 293 -16.57 27.46 -0.45
C MET A 293 -15.67 28.18 0.58
N LEU A 294 -14.59 28.85 0.15
CA LEU A 294 -13.80 29.69 1.04
C LEU A 294 -14.65 30.88 1.51
N SER A 295 -14.63 31.15 2.81
CA SER A 295 -15.24 32.38 3.32
C SER A 295 -14.55 33.60 2.68
N PRO A 296 -15.24 34.75 2.52
CA PRO A 296 -14.62 35.97 1.98
C PRO A 296 -13.37 36.46 2.74
N SER A 297 -13.13 35.94 3.96
CA SER A 297 -11.97 36.23 4.80
C SER A 297 -10.82 35.23 4.68
N GLU A 298 -11.02 34.05 4.08
CA GLU A 298 -9.96 33.05 3.94
C GLU A 298 -9.13 33.33 2.67
N ALA A 299 -7.84 33.61 2.86
CA ALA A 299 -6.90 33.74 1.76
C ALA A 299 -6.75 32.40 1.01
N ALA A 300 -6.73 32.43 -0.32
CA ALA A 300 -6.44 31.25 -1.11
C ALA A 300 -5.05 30.70 -0.75
N PRO A 301 -4.89 29.37 -0.62
CA PRO A 301 -3.60 28.77 -0.34
C PRO A 301 -2.59 29.12 -1.46
N PRO A 302 -1.28 29.20 -1.15
CA PRO A 302 -0.26 29.41 -2.17
C PRO A 302 -0.36 28.34 -3.27
N SER A 303 -0.22 28.78 -4.53
CA SER A 303 -0.18 27.88 -5.69
C SER A 303 0.88 26.80 -5.51
N THR A 304 0.54 25.62 -5.98
CA THR A 304 1.35 24.40 -5.97
C THR A 304 1.92 24.06 -7.35
N LYS A 305 1.65 24.87 -8.38
CA LYS A 305 2.19 24.67 -9.74
C LYS A 305 3.72 24.57 -9.72
N GLY A 306 4.28 23.57 -10.40
CA GLY A 306 5.71 23.29 -10.39
C GLY A 306 6.25 22.79 -9.04
N LYS A 307 5.37 22.44 -8.09
CA LYS A 307 5.72 21.92 -6.77
C LYS A 307 5.14 20.53 -6.55
N LEU A 308 5.83 19.77 -5.72
CA LEU A 308 5.40 18.46 -5.26
C LEU A 308 4.31 18.59 -4.19
N VAL A 309 3.17 17.94 -4.45
CA VAL A 309 2.17 17.58 -3.43
C VAL A 309 2.28 16.06 -3.25
N TYR A 310 2.62 15.61 -2.05
CA TYR A 310 3.07 14.24 -1.80
C TYR A 310 2.64 13.70 -0.45
N TRP A 311 2.26 12.43 -0.42
CA TRP A 311 2.07 11.66 0.80
C TRP A 311 2.85 10.36 0.71
N GLY A 312 3.94 10.31 1.47
CA GLY A 312 4.83 9.16 1.56
C GLY A 312 4.64 8.42 2.87
N PHE A 313 4.57 7.09 2.78
CA PHE A 313 4.45 6.20 3.93
C PHE A 313 5.74 5.42 4.13
N SER A 314 6.16 5.18 5.37
CA SER A 314 7.30 4.30 5.67
C SER A 314 8.57 4.74 4.93
N TYR A 315 9.27 3.88 4.19
CA TYR A 315 10.39 4.28 3.29
C TYR A 315 10.05 5.45 2.34
N GLY A 316 8.79 5.62 1.93
CA GLY A 316 8.34 6.78 1.16
C GLY A 316 8.59 8.12 1.87
N THR A 317 8.72 8.13 3.20
CA THR A 317 9.14 9.30 3.96
C THR A 317 10.61 9.64 3.80
N PHE A 318 11.48 8.63 3.64
CA PHE A 318 12.88 8.85 3.28
C PHE A 318 12.97 9.44 1.87
N LEU A 319 12.23 8.88 0.91
CA LEU A 319 12.11 9.45 -0.44
C LEU A 319 11.64 10.91 -0.43
N GLY A 320 10.64 11.24 0.38
CA GLY A 320 10.14 12.61 0.55
C GLY A 320 11.19 13.57 1.13
N GLN A 321 11.97 13.12 2.13
CA GLN A 321 13.09 13.88 2.68
C GLN A 321 14.21 14.09 1.65
N THR A 322 14.56 13.05 0.88
CA THR A 322 15.54 13.13 -0.20
C THR A 322 15.10 14.14 -1.26
N PHE A 323 13.84 14.10 -1.70
CA PHE A 323 13.30 15.08 -2.63
C PHE A 323 13.38 16.50 -2.08
N ALA A 324 12.95 16.71 -0.83
CA ALA A 324 12.97 18.04 -0.21
C ALA A 324 14.38 18.60 -0.03
N ALA A 325 15.37 17.74 0.23
CA ALA A 325 16.76 18.13 0.32
C ALA A 325 17.38 18.47 -1.05
N MET A 326 17.04 17.71 -2.10
CA MET A 326 17.56 17.94 -3.45
C MET A 326 16.88 19.12 -4.16
N TYR A 327 15.58 19.31 -3.92
CA TYR A 327 14.74 20.27 -4.62
C TYR A 327 13.88 21.09 -3.62
N PRO A 328 14.50 21.86 -2.71
CA PRO A 328 13.78 22.59 -1.67
C PRO A 328 12.76 23.58 -2.25
N ASP A 329 13.07 24.18 -3.41
CA ASP A 329 12.19 25.09 -4.13
C ASP A 329 11.06 24.39 -4.89
N ALA A 330 11.03 23.06 -4.94
CA ALA A 330 9.94 22.29 -5.55
C ALA A 330 9.03 21.66 -4.49
N VAL A 331 9.12 22.07 -3.22
CA VAL A 331 8.29 21.52 -2.13
C VAL A 331 6.99 22.32 -2.00
N GLY A 332 5.85 21.65 -2.27
CA GLY A 332 4.51 22.24 -2.18
C GLY A 332 3.79 21.83 -0.89
N ARG A 333 3.39 20.56 -0.78
CA ARG A 333 2.78 19.97 0.43
C ARG A 333 3.30 18.54 0.58
N LEU A 334 4.05 18.25 1.63
CA LEU A 334 4.60 16.92 1.89
C LEU A 334 4.08 16.41 3.24
N ILE A 335 3.31 15.32 3.20
CA ILE A 335 2.94 14.54 4.39
C ILE A 335 3.85 13.32 4.43
N LEU A 336 4.65 13.21 5.49
CA LEU A 336 5.54 12.09 5.72
C LEU A 336 5.04 11.30 6.94
N ASP A 337 4.47 10.12 6.68
CA ASP A 337 3.70 9.33 7.66
C ASP A 337 4.37 7.98 7.96
N GLY A 338 4.70 7.73 9.23
CA GLY A 338 5.55 6.60 9.63
C GLY A 338 6.97 6.86 9.15
N VAL A 339 7.66 7.75 9.85
CA VAL A 339 8.85 8.42 9.34
C VAL A 339 10.12 7.59 9.56
N VAL A 340 10.85 7.35 8.48
CA VAL A 340 12.22 6.86 8.46
C VAL A 340 13.16 8.05 8.58
N ASP A 341 13.92 8.17 9.67
CA ASP A 341 14.96 9.20 9.79
C ASP A 341 16.09 8.91 8.79
N ALA A 342 16.35 9.86 7.89
CA ALA A 342 17.39 9.74 6.86
C ALA A 342 18.78 9.42 7.43
N LYS A 343 19.08 9.90 8.65
CA LYS A 343 20.36 9.58 9.32
C LYS A 343 20.39 8.16 9.85
N GLU A 344 19.27 7.65 10.37
CA GLU A 344 19.18 6.29 10.89
C GLU A 344 19.12 5.24 9.77
N TYR A 345 18.53 5.58 8.64
CA TYR A 345 18.48 4.69 7.48
C TYR A 345 19.90 4.32 6.98
N ASP A 346 20.84 5.25 7.11
CA ASP A 346 22.23 5.11 6.64
C ASP A 346 23.23 4.64 7.71
N ILE A 347 22.78 3.90 8.72
CA ILE A 347 23.66 3.24 9.70
C ILE A 347 23.48 1.71 9.70
N PRO A 348 24.51 0.93 10.12
CA PRO A 348 24.48 -0.54 10.08
C PRO A 348 23.43 -1.20 10.96
N THR A 349 22.87 -0.47 11.92
CA THR A 349 21.89 -1.02 12.86
C THR A 349 20.77 -0.02 13.10
N TRP A 350 19.55 -0.37 12.69
CA TRP A 350 18.35 0.45 12.90
C TRP A 350 17.79 0.27 14.32
N ILE A 351 18.66 0.36 15.34
CA ILE A 351 18.33 0.01 16.73
C ILE A 351 17.17 0.86 17.26
N SER A 352 17.11 2.15 16.93
CA SER A 352 16.01 2.99 17.38
C SER A 352 14.71 2.58 16.71
N ALA A 353 14.74 2.23 15.43
CA ALA A 353 13.59 1.80 14.63
C ALA A 353 12.84 0.60 15.24
N MET A 354 13.55 -0.29 15.95
CA MET A 354 12.99 -1.58 16.37
C MET A 354 12.45 -1.61 17.81
N ARG A 355 12.67 -0.56 18.62
CA ARG A 355 12.31 -0.58 20.06
C ARG A 355 10.83 -0.70 20.32
N ASP A 356 10.02 -0.11 19.45
CA ASP A 356 8.58 -0.04 19.66
C ASP A 356 7.88 -1.36 19.30
N ALA A 357 8.52 -2.28 18.59
CA ALA A 357 7.95 -3.60 18.30
C ALA A 357 7.62 -4.37 19.60
N ASP A 358 8.52 -4.35 20.58
CA ASP A 358 8.26 -4.94 21.90
C ASP A 358 7.14 -4.20 22.64
N ALA A 359 7.11 -2.86 22.56
CA ALA A 359 6.06 -2.07 23.19
C ALA A 359 4.67 -2.38 22.61
N VAL A 360 4.55 -2.53 21.28
CA VAL A 360 3.30 -2.90 20.62
C VAL A 360 2.90 -4.34 20.98
N LEU A 361 3.85 -5.27 21.12
CA LEU A 361 3.57 -6.63 21.60
C LEU A 361 3.07 -6.63 23.06
N GLU A 362 3.62 -5.79 23.94
CA GLU A 362 3.09 -5.65 25.30
C GLU A 362 1.65 -5.10 25.30
N ARG A 363 1.33 -4.21 24.35
CA ARG A 363 -0.03 -3.69 24.16
C ARG A 363 -1.01 -4.78 23.73
N PHE A 364 -0.59 -5.80 22.99
CA PHE A 364 -1.43 -6.97 22.70
C PHE A 364 -1.94 -7.63 23.98
N PHE A 365 -1.04 -7.95 24.93
CA PHE A 365 -1.44 -8.60 26.18
C PHE A 365 -2.30 -7.68 27.05
N TYR A 366 -2.00 -6.38 27.06
CA TYR A 366 -2.80 -5.37 27.74
C TYR A 366 -4.23 -5.31 27.19
N TYR A 367 -4.40 -5.13 25.88
CA TYR A 367 -5.72 -5.05 25.27
C TYR A 367 -6.50 -6.36 25.35
N CYS A 368 -5.82 -7.50 25.20
CA CYS A 368 -6.44 -8.81 25.40
C CYS A 368 -6.98 -8.97 26.83
N HIS A 369 -6.22 -8.53 27.85
CA HIS A 369 -6.70 -8.54 29.24
C HIS A 369 -7.90 -7.62 29.44
N LEU A 370 -7.86 -6.41 28.89
CA LEU A 370 -8.98 -5.47 28.94
C LEU A 370 -10.24 -6.03 28.26
N ALA A 371 -10.09 -6.77 27.16
CA ALA A 371 -11.17 -7.37 26.40
C ALA A 371 -11.83 -8.57 27.12
N ARG A 372 -11.19 -9.13 28.16
CA ARG A 372 -11.71 -10.28 28.93
C ARG A 372 -12.13 -11.43 28.01
N ASP A 373 -13.37 -11.91 28.15
CA ASP A 373 -13.90 -13.06 27.41
C ASP A 373 -13.97 -12.84 25.89
N ALA A 374 -13.87 -11.59 25.41
CA ALA A 374 -13.74 -11.29 23.98
C ALA A 374 -12.35 -11.64 23.42
N CYS A 375 -11.32 -11.79 24.27
CA CYS A 375 -10.02 -12.28 23.86
C CYS A 375 -9.89 -13.79 24.13
N ALA A 376 -9.66 -14.59 23.07
CA ALA A 376 -9.56 -16.05 23.19
C ALA A 376 -8.44 -16.56 24.12
N LEU A 377 -7.38 -15.77 24.34
CA LEU A 377 -6.29 -16.11 25.26
C LEU A 377 -6.60 -15.79 26.73
N TYR A 378 -7.63 -15.01 27.02
CA TYR A 378 -8.03 -14.68 28.39
C TYR A 378 -8.58 -15.91 29.11
N ARG A 379 -8.41 -15.95 30.43
CA ARG A 379 -9.02 -16.94 31.32
C ARG A 379 -9.66 -16.22 32.49
N LEU A 380 -10.85 -16.69 32.90
CA LEU A 380 -11.52 -16.17 34.08
C LEU A 380 -10.60 -16.27 35.30
N GLY A 381 -10.37 -15.14 35.97
CA GLY A 381 -9.45 -15.04 37.11
C GLY A 381 -8.04 -14.57 36.76
N ASP A 382 -7.71 -14.29 35.49
CA ASP A 382 -6.49 -13.57 35.17
C ASP A 382 -6.51 -12.19 35.86
N GLY A 383 -5.52 -11.92 36.71
CA GLY A 383 -5.39 -10.67 37.44
C GLY A 383 -4.67 -9.55 36.68
N GLY A 384 -4.19 -9.81 35.46
CA GLY A 384 -3.48 -8.84 34.62
C GLY A 384 -3.03 -9.42 33.28
N SER A 385 -2.34 -8.61 32.48
CA SER A 385 -1.77 -9.01 31.18
C SER A 385 -0.62 -10.03 31.31
N ALA A 386 0.05 -10.09 32.46
CA ALA A 386 1.19 -10.98 32.70
C ALA A 386 0.82 -12.47 32.56
N GLN A 387 -0.37 -12.88 33.00
CA GLN A 387 -0.83 -14.26 32.86
C GLN A 387 -1.05 -14.65 31.39
N ILE A 388 -1.53 -13.70 30.57
CA ILE A 388 -1.73 -13.88 29.13
C ILE A 388 -0.38 -14.00 28.43
N LYS A 389 0.56 -13.09 28.75
CA LYS A 389 1.94 -13.15 28.27
C LYS A 389 2.61 -14.48 28.60
N LYS A 390 2.44 -14.98 29.82
CA LYS A 390 2.97 -16.29 30.23
C LYS A 390 2.43 -17.44 29.38
N ARG A 391 1.13 -17.44 29.03
CA ARG A 391 0.56 -18.47 28.15
C ARG A 391 1.11 -18.37 26.73
N TYR A 392 1.31 -17.16 26.22
CA TYR A 392 2.02 -16.93 24.97
C TYR A 392 3.44 -17.52 25.01
N GLU A 393 4.24 -17.16 26.01
CA GLU A 393 5.62 -17.66 26.17
C GLU A 393 5.69 -19.19 26.25
N GLN A 394 4.76 -19.81 26.98
CA GLN A 394 4.62 -21.26 27.05
C GLN A 394 4.31 -21.88 25.68
N THR A 395 3.46 -21.23 24.89
CA THR A 395 3.09 -21.68 23.56
C THR A 395 4.28 -21.62 22.61
N MET A 396 5.04 -20.52 22.63
CA MET A 396 6.26 -20.37 21.83
C MET A 396 7.34 -21.37 22.25
N ALA A 397 7.52 -21.58 23.55
CA ALA A 397 8.47 -22.57 24.07
C ALA A 397 8.11 -24.01 23.66
N LYS A 398 6.81 -24.35 23.67
CA LYS A 398 6.32 -25.65 23.19
C LYS A 398 6.63 -25.83 21.70
N LEU A 399 6.31 -24.83 20.88
CA LEU A 399 6.54 -24.89 19.43
C LEU A 399 8.03 -24.95 19.07
N ARG A 400 8.90 -24.33 19.87
CA ARG A 400 10.35 -24.45 19.74
C ARG A 400 10.84 -25.87 20.03
N ALA A 401 10.29 -26.51 21.05
CA ALA A 401 10.70 -27.85 21.47
C ALA A 401 10.13 -28.96 20.56
N ASP A 402 8.91 -28.76 20.07
CA ASP A 402 8.16 -29.72 19.25
C ASP A 402 7.38 -28.97 18.16
N PRO A 403 7.99 -28.77 16.96
CA PRO A 403 7.32 -28.17 15.81
C PRO A 403 6.04 -28.90 15.44
N LEU A 404 5.00 -28.15 15.08
CA LEU A 404 3.70 -28.74 14.79
C LEU A 404 3.60 -29.19 13.33
N ILE A 405 3.18 -30.43 13.10
CA ILE A 405 2.87 -30.93 11.77
C ILE A 405 1.39 -30.63 11.47
N VAL A 406 1.14 -29.91 10.39
CA VAL A 406 -0.21 -29.58 9.92
C VAL A 406 -0.36 -30.04 8.48
N VAL A 407 -1.41 -30.80 8.19
CA VAL A 407 -1.80 -31.10 6.80
C VAL A 407 -2.93 -30.15 6.45
N SER A 408 -2.64 -29.16 5.63
CA SER A 408 -3.66 -28.16 5.28
C SER A 408 -4.80 -28.82 4.50
N ARG A 409 -6.05 -28.57 4.92
CA ARG A 409 -7.24 -28.95 4.13
C ARG A 409 -7.29 -28.16 2.83
N ALA A 410 -6.74 -26.94 2.84
CA ALA A 410 -6.60 -26.08 1.68
C ALA A 410 -5.24 -26.34 1.01
N GLY A 411 -5.24 -26.99 -0.16
CA GLY A 411 -4.02 -27.26 -0.93
C GLY A 411 -3.37 -28.63 -0.70
N HIS A 412 -3.87 -29.43 0.24
CA HIS A 412 -3.44 -30.83 0.47
C HIS A 412 -1.92 -31.00 0.65
N MET A 413 -1.26 -30.04 1.30
CA MET A 413 0.19 -30.05 1.53
C MET A 413 0.52 -30.24 3.02
N PRO A 414 1.51 -31.09 3.37
CA PRO A 414 2.07 -31.13 4.72
C PRO A 414 2.93 -29.88 4.98
N ILE A 415 2.75 -29.27 6.14
CA ILE A 415 3.46 -28.08 6.61
C ILE A 415 4.02 -28.37 8.00
N VAL A 416 5.29 -28.02 8.20
CA VAL A 416 5.93 -28.01 9.54
C VAL A 416 5.90 -26.58 10.03
N LEU A 417 5.07 -26.29 11.02
CA LEU A 417 4.93 -24.98 11.62
C LEU A 417 6.00 -24.78 12.69
N LEU A 418 6.88 -23.81 12.48
CA LEU A 418 8.00 -23.47 13.35
C LEU A 418 7.65 -22.28 14.27
N GLU A 419 8.40 -22.14 15.37
CA GLU A 419 8.36 -20.93 16.19
C GLU A 419 8.64 -19.67 15.34
N ALA A 420 9.60 -19.77 14.41
CA ALA A 420 9.96 -18.73 13.47
C ALA A 420 8.76 -18.18 12.68
N ASP A 421 7.81 -19.04 12.30
CA ASP A 421 6.64 -18.64 11.51
C ASP A 421 5.67 -17.81 12.35
N ILE A 422 5.46 -18.22 13.60
CA ILE A 422 4.65 -17.45 14.55
C ILE A 422 5.32 -16.13 14.90
N ARG A 423 6.65 -16.08 15.00
CA ARG A 423 7.39 -14.83 15.26
C ARG A 423 7.29 -13.85 14.09
N LYS A 424 7.38 -14.33 12.85
CA LYS A 424 7.16 -13.49 11.64
C LYS A 424 5.72 -12.97 11.62
N LEU A 425 4.74 -13.84 11.86
CA LEU A 425 3.32 -13.46 11.92
C LEU A 425 3.04 -12.43 13.02
N LEU A 426 3.62 -12.62 14.20
CA LEU A 426 3.52 -11.68 15.30
C LEU A 426 4.00 -10.30 14.87
N PHE A 427 5.18 -10.22 14.27
CA PHE A 427 5.70 -8.95 13.78
C PHE A 427 4.76 -8.29 12.77
N THR A 428 4.24 -9.05 11.80
CA THR A 428 3.30 -8.49 10.82
C THR A 428 1.97 -8.05 11.46
N SER A 429 1.54 -8.70 12.55
CA SER A 429 0.35 -8.26 13.30
C SER A 429 0.52 -6.90 13.96
N LEU A 430 1.76 -6.51 14.27
CA LEU A 430 2.06 -5.21 14.89
C LEU A 430 1.79 -4.05 13.93
N TYR A 431 1.76 -4.28 12.61
CA TYR A 431 1.47 -3.22 11.62
C TYR A 431 0.05 -2.68 11.76
N SER A 432 -0.94 -3.54 12.06
CA SER A 432 -2.35 -3.15 12.20
C SER A 432 -2.99 -3.82 13.43
N PRO A 433 -2.60 -3.39 14.65
CA PRO A 433 -3.04 -4.00 15.90
C PRO A 433 -4.56 -4.08 16.05
N THR A 434 -5.25 -2.99 15.68
CA THR A 434 -6.71 -2.84 15.84
C THR A 434 -7.49 -4.02 15.24
N LYS A 435 -6.96 -4.62 14.17
CA LYS A 435 -7.67 -5.61 13.36
C LYS A 435 -7.07 -6.99 13.50
N VAL A 436 -5.75 -7.08 13.61
CA VAL A 436 -5.06 -8.37 13.62
C VAL A 436 -4.99 -8.97 15.03
N PHE A 437 -4.97 -8.16 16.10
CA PHE A 437 -4.85 -8.69 17.47
C PHE A 437 -5.98 -9.65 17.86
N PRO A 438 -7.28 -9.39 17.56
CA PRO A 438 -8.33 -10.37 17.80
C PRO A 438 -8.07 -11.72 17.13
N LEU A 439 -7.61 -11.71 15.88
CA LEU A 439 -7.30 -12.91 15.11
C LEU A 439 -6.08 -13.65 15.65
N LEU A 440 -5.04 -12.91 15.99
CA LEU A 440 -3.83 -13.43 16.61
C LEU A 440 -4.13 -14.13 17.93
N ALA A 441 -5.00 -13.55 18.77
CA ALA A 441 -5.40 -14.19 20.02
C ALA A 441 -6.11 -15.53 19.80
N VAL A 442 -6.94 -15.65 18.76
CA VAL A 442 -7.56 -16.93 18.39
C VAL A 442 -6.50 -17.96 18.01
N LEU A 443 -5.58 -17.61 17.11
CA LEU A 443 -4.52 -18.51 16.67
C LEU A 443 -3.63 -18.95 17.84
N LEU A 444 -3.14 -18.01 18.65
CA LEU A 444 -2.30 -18.31 19.80
C LEU A 444 -3.03 -19.18 20.83
N ASN A 445 -4.34 -18.97 21.02
CA ASN A 445 -5.13 -19.83 21.89
C ASN A 445 -5.25 -21.26 21.33
N ARG A 446 -5.52 -21.42 20.03
CA ARG A 446 -5.59 -22.73 19.37
C ARG A 446 -4.26 -23.49 19.49
N LEU A 447 -3.14 -22.80 19.25
CA LEU A 447 -1.80 -23.33 19.49
C LEU A 447 -1.59 -23.74 20.96
N HIS A 448 -2.01 -22.89 21.90
CA HIS A 448 -1.84 -23.14 23.33
C HIS A 448 -2.58 -24.39 23.81
N VAL A 449 -3.83 -24.57 23.39
CA VAL A 449 -4.66 -25.72 23.79
C VAL A 449 -4.39 -26.99 22.97
N GLY A 450 -3.60 -26.89 21.89
CA GLY A 450 -3.28 -28.02 21.01
C GLY A 450 -4.43 -28.41 20.08
N ASP A 451 -5.14 -27.43 19.54
CA ASP A 451 -6.24 -27.63 18.58
C ASP A 451 -5.71 -28.01 17.18
N ASP A 452 -6.56 -28.64 16.36
CA ASP A 452 -6.25 -28.92 14.95
C ASP A 452 -6.17 -27.59 14.18
N LEU A 453 -5.08 -27.31 13.47
CA LEU A 453 -4.89 -26.07 12.70
C LEU A 453 -5.05 -26.27 11.18
N SER A 454 -5.50 -27.45 10.73
CA SER A 454 -5.61 -27.79 9.30
C SER A 454 -6.58 -26.92 8.50
N ASP A 455 -7.47 -26.19 9.18
CA ASP A 455 -8.42 -25.24 8.60
C ASP A 455 -7.92 -23.78 8.56
N VAL A 456 -6.87 -23.45 9.32
CA VAL A 456 -6.31 -22.09 9.39
C VAL A 456 -4.99 -22.01 8.65
N VAL A 457 -4.11 -23.00 8.81
CA VAL A 457 -2.83 -23.07 8.11
C VAL A 457 -3.10 -23.41 6.66
N VAL A 458 -2.83 -22.47 5.76
CA VAL A 458 -3.05 -22.61 4.32
C VAL A 458 -1.74 -22.85 3.58
N ALA A 459 -1.72 -23.81 2.66
CA ALA A 459 -0.58 -24.01 1.78
C ALA A 459 -0.62 -23.06 0.58
N PRO A 460 0.52 -22.63 0.02
CA PRO A 460 0.54 -21.96 -1.28
C PRO A 460 -0.16 -22.82 -2.33
N ASP A 461 -1.18 -22.26 -2.98
CA ASP A 461 -1.90 -22.91 -4.08
C ASP A 461 -1.26 -22.51 -5.41
N PHE A 462 -0.79 -23.51 -6.15
CA PHE A 462 -0.21 -23.36 -7.48
C PHE A 462 -1.24 -23.58 -8.59
N GLY A 463 -2.55 -23.49 -8.30
CA GLY A 463 -3.62 -23.67 -9.28
C GLY A 463 -3.49 -22.82 -10.54
N PHE A 464 -2.79 -21.67 -10.47
CA PHE A 464 -2.45 -20.87 -11.64
C PHE A 464 -1.64 -21.64 -12.70
N THR A 465 -0.84 -22.64 -12.31
CA THR A 465 -0.07 -23.49 -13.24
C THR A 465 -0.94 -24.42 -14.10
N CYS A 466 -2.24 -24.53 -13.82
CA CYS A 466 -3.17 -25.33 -14.61
C CYS A 466 -3.74 -24.58 -15.84
N ASP A 467 -3.41 -23.30 -16.00
CA ASP A 467 -3.82 -22.48 -17.16
C ASP A 467 -2.78 -22.58 -18.29
N ALA A 468 -3.22 -22.98 -19.49
CA ALA A 468 -2.37 -23.14 -20.66
C ALA A 468 -1.92 -21.79 -21.26
N ASP A 469 -2.65 -20.70 -20.98
CA ASP A 469 -2.36 -19.34 -21.44
C ASP A 469 -1.84 -18.44 -20.29
N LEU A 470 -1.29 -19.06 -19.24
CA LEU A 470 -0.84 -18.37 -18.03
C LEU A 470 0.20 -17.27 -18.31
N LYS A 471 -0.23 -16.02 -18.13
CA LYS A 471 0.65 -14.88 -17.84
C LYS A 471 0.58 -14.57 -16.36
N MET A 472 1.66 -14.82 -15.63
CA MET A 472 1.76 -14.37 -14.25
C MET A 472 2.00 -12.86 -14.22
N VAL A 473 1.00 -12.09 -13.81
CA VAL A 473 1.15 -10.65 -13.52
C VAL A 473 1.80 -10.52 -12.13
N ILE A 474 3.03 -11.01 -12.01
CA ILE A 474 3.80 -10.95 -10.77
C ILE A 474 5.12 -10.28 -11.07
N TYR A 475 5.28 -9.09 -10.51
CA TYR A 475 6.49 -8.30 -10.68
C TYR A 475 7.63 -8.88 -9.84
N PRO A 476 8.87 -8.76 -10.29
CA PRO A 476 10.03 -9.22 -9.56
C PRO A 476 10.22 -8.42 -8.25
N GLU A 477 10.76 -9.09 -7.23
CA GLU A 477 10.83 -8.58 -5.85
C GLU A 477 12.27 -8.24 -5.43
N GLU A 478 13.22 -8.09 -6.36
CA GLU A 478 14.61 -7.76 -6.01
C GLU A 478 14.85 -6.25 -5.81
N SER A 479 13.85 -5.42 -6.10
CA SER A 479 13.93 -3.96 -5.94
C SER A 479 14.19 -3.47 -4.50
N PRO A 480 13.60 -4.02 -3.41
CA PRO A 480 13.92 -3.58 -2.05
C PRO A 480 15.41 -3.71 -1.73
N LYS A 481 16.02 -4.80 -2.20
CA LYS A 481 17.45 -5.06 -2.05
C LYS A 481 18.26 -4.10 -2.90
N ALA A 482 17.93 -3.95 -4.18
CA ALA A 482 18.63 -3.04 -5.08
C ALA A 482 18.63 -1.59 -4.55
N ILE A 483 17.47 -1.10 -4.15
CA ILE A 483 17.29 0.26 -3.62
C ILE A 483 18.01 0.40 -2.28
N GLY A 484 17.68 -0.44 -1.30
CA GLY A 484 18.20 -0.32 0.05
C GLY A 484 19.72 -0.51 0.13
N CYS A 485 20.33 -1.32 -0.75
CA CYS A 485 21.78 -1.44 -0.81
C CYS A 485 22.46 -0.31 -1.59
N SER A 486 21.78 0.27 -2.58
CA SER A 486 22.29 1.43 -3.33
C SER A 486 22.21 2.73 -2.51
N ASP A 487 21.26 2.81 -1.59
CA ASP A 487 21.14 3.94 -0.66
C ASP A 487 22.18 3.92 0.47
N ARG A 488 22.76 2.75 0.78
CA ARG A 488 23.76 2.62 1.86
C ARG A 488 25.05 3.32 1.49
N ARG A 489 25.51 4.22 2.37
CA ARG A 489 26.77 4.94 2.24
C ARG A 489 27.81 4.52 3.28
N TYR A 490 27.41 3.72 4.27
CA TYR A 490 28.31 3.19 5.29
C TYR A 490 29.03 1.91 4.84
N LYS A 491 30.24 1.70 5.39
CA LYS A 491 30.91 0.40 5.38
C LYS A 491 30.81 -0.24 6.76
N ARG A 492 30.41 -1.50 6.79
CA ARG A 492 30.31 -2.27 8.03
C ARG A 492 31.69 -2.79 8.42
N ASN A 493 32.16 -2.43 9.61
CA ASN A 493 33.44 -2.89 10.17
C ASN A 493 33.29 -4.12 11.08
N GLU A 494 32.05 -4.54 11.36
CA GLU A 494 31.72 -5.61 12.31
C GLU A 494 31.19 -6.84 11.59
N THR A 495 31.39 -8.02 12.19
CA THR A 495 30.82 -9.30 11.72
C THR A 495 29.31 -9.34 11.91
N LEU A 496 28.59 -10.23 11.20
CA LEU A 496 27.12 -10.28 11.31
C LEU A 496 26.71 -10.74 12.70
N GLU A 497 27.50 -11.62 13.29
CA GLU A 497 27.34 -12.17 14.64
C GLU A 497 27.42 -11.05 15.68
N GLN A 498 28.39 -10.14 15.56
CA GLN A 498 28.52 -8.98 16.44
C GLN A 498 27.34 -8.03 16.33
N VAL A 499 26.87 -7.76 15.11
CA VAL A 499 25.71 -6.88 14.88
C VAL A 499 24.44 -7.54 15.42
N PHE A 500 24.25 -8.84 15.18
CA PHE A 500 23.10 -9.58 15.68
C PHE A 500 23.08 -9.63 17.21
N ASP A 501 24.21 -9.92 17.85
CA ASP A 501 24.34 -9.90 19.32
C ASP A 501 23.97 -8.52 19.90
N LYS A 502 24.43 -7.42 19.28
CA LYS A 502 24.04 -6.07 19.69
C LYS A 502 22.54 -5.82 19.59
N VAL A 503 21.93 -6.18 18.46
CA VAL A 503 20.49 -5.95 18.22
C VAL A 503 19.62 -6.83 19.12
N SER A 504 20.01 -8.09 19.33
CA SER A 504 19.31 -9.07 20.19
C SER A 504 19.21 -8.67 21.65
N LYS A 505 20.11 -7.78 22.12
CA LYS A 505 20.08 -7.22 23.47
C LYS A 505 19.08 -6.07 23.63
N VAL A 506 18.58 -5.52 22.52
CA VAL A 506 17.69 -4.34 22.54
C VAL A 506 16.23 -4.73 22.34
N THR A 507 15.95 -5.64 21.41
CA THR A 507 14.57 -6.03 21.07
C THR A 507 14.42 -7.53 21.00
N SER A 508 13.25 -8.03 21.41
CA SER A 508 12.95 -9.45 21.21
C SER A 508 12.78 -9.79 19.73
N PHE A 509 12.49 -8.83 18.85
CA PHE A 509 12.28 -9.03 17.40
C PHE A 509 13.57 -8.92 16.56
N ALA A 510 14.73 -8.91 17.20
CA ALA A 510 16.03 -8.82 16.51
C ALA A 510 16.16 -9.81 15.36
N ASP A 511 15.75 -11.05 15.58
CA ASP A 511 15.76 -12.14 14.61
C ASP A 511 14.84 -11.92 13.41
N VAL A 512 13.72 -11.23 13.58
CA VAL A 512 12.80 -10.87 12.48
C VAL A 512 13.33 -9.70 11.65
N PHE A 513 13.96 -8.71 12.30
CA PHE A 513 14.50 -7.54 11.60
C PHE A 513 15.85 -7.78 10.94
N PHE A 514 16.70 -8.62 11.53
CA PHE A 514 18.08 -8.79 11.08
C PHE A 514 18.22 -9.21 9.60
N PRO A 515 17.34 -10.07 9.03
CA PRO A 515 17.33 -10.35 7.60
C PRO A 515 17.26 -9.09 6.71
N LEU A 516 16.54 -8.04 7.14
CA LEU A 516 16.48 -6.75 6.43
C LEU A 516 17.82 -5.99 6.49
N MET A 517 18.59 -6.17 7.58
CA MET A 517 19.88 -5.52 7.73
C MET A 517 21.00 -6.24 6.95
N MET A 518 20.88 -7.55 6.77
CA MET A 518 21.91 -8.36 6.12
C MET A 518 21.68 -8.65 4.64
N TYR A 519 20.54 -8.27 4.03
CA TYR A 519 20.31 -8.63 2.62
C TYR A 519 21.34 -8.03 1.65
N CYS A 520 22.08 -6.98 2.04
CA CYS A 520 23.16 -6.38 1.25
C CYS A 520 24.49 -7.10 1.34
N GLU A 521 24.58 -8.23 2.06
CA GLU A 521 25.82 -8.99 2.10
C GLU A 521 26.27 -9.41 0.70
N GLY A 522 27.50 -9.04 0.34
CA GLY A 522 28.07 -9.31 -0.98
C GLY A 522 27.51 -8.44 -2.11
N TRP A 523 26.75 -7.38 -1.81
CA TRP A 523 26.31 -6.40 -2.82
C TRP A 523 27.49 -5.50 -3.22
N ASP A 524 27.86 -5.54 -4.50
CA ASP A 524 29.01 -4.82 -5.06
C ASP A 524 28.63 -3.85 -6.21
N ILE A 525 27.33 -3.76 -6.55
CA ILE A 525 26.81 -2.80 -7.52
C ILE A 525 26.92 -1.39 -6.93
N GLN A 526 27.63 -0.51 -7.62
CA GLN A 526 27.85 0.87 -7.18
C GLN A 526 26.75 1.79 -7.71
N ALA A 527 26.09 2.52 -6.82
CA ALA A 527 25.03 3.45 -7.19
C ALA A 527 25.57 4.65 -8.00
N LYS A 528 24.80 5.08 -8.99
CA LYS A 528 24.98 6.30 -9.78
C LYS A 528 23.88 7.31 -9.48
N PHE A 529 24.29 8.45 -8.95
CA PHE A 529 23.39 9.51 -8.51
C PHE A 529 23.12 10.56 -9.58
N PRO A 530 21.97 11.26 -9.53
CA PRO A 530 21.59 12.23 -10.55
C PRO A 530 22.46 13.49 -10.57
N SER A 531 23.12 13.82 -9.45
CA SER A 531 24.07 14.92 -9.36
C SER A 531 25.13 14.65 -8.28
N PRO A 532 26.36 15.15 -8.45
CA PRO A 532 27.34 15.21 -7.35
C PRO A 532 26.78 15.99 -6.15
N GLY A 533 26.94 15.48 -4.94
CA GLY A 533 26.53 16.16 -3.70
C GLY A 533 25.02 16.32 -3.50
N TRP A 534 24.21 15.41 -4.07
CA TRP A 534 22.74 15.40 -3.90
C TRP A 534 22.29 15.40 -2.43
N ASP A 535 23.13 14.91 -1.52
CA ASP A 535 22.91 14.74 -0.09
C ASP A 535 23.46 15.88 0.78
N ALA A 536 24.11 16.89 0.19
CA ALA A 536 24.75 17.97 0.94
C ALA A 536 23.81 18.64 1.98
N ASN A 537 22.54 18.82 1.61
CA ASN A 537 21.51 19.37 2.50
C ASN A 537 21.08 18.41 3.61
N LEU A 538 21.08 17.09 3.38
CA LEU A 538 20.77 16.08 4.41
C LEU A 538 21.90 15.96 5.44
N GLU A 539 23.15 16.05 4.97
CA GLU A 539 24.35 15.97 5.82
C GLU A 539 24.62 17.26 6.59
N SER A 540 24.09 18.39 6.11
CA SER A 540 24.23 19.68 6.76
C SER A 540 23.75 19.64 8.22
N PRO A 541 24.47 20.30 9.15
CA PRO A 541 23.96 20.55 10.49
C PRO A 541 22.78 21.54 10.49
N ASP A 542 22.73 22.42 9.50
CA ASP A 542 21.70 23.45 9.38
C ASP A 542 20.41 22.87 8.76
N PRO A 543 19.22 23.23 9.28
CA PRO A 543 17.96 22.79 8.71
C PRO A 543 17.77 23.27 7.27
N VAL A 544 17.23 22.40 6.42
CA VAL A 544 16.89 22.70 5.03
C VAL A 544 15.69 23.64 4.97
N ASN A 545 15.85 24.76 4.28
CA ASN A 545 14.75 25.70 4.05
C ASN A 545 14.03 25.34 2.75
N THR A 546 12.81 24.81 2.86
CA THR A 546 11.95 24.42 1.74
C THR A 546 10.94 25.52 1.41
N SER A 547 10.41 25.56 0.18
CA SER A 547 9.43 26.60 -0.19
C SER A 547 8.10 26.53 0.56
N PHE A 548 7.82 25.39 1.21
CA PHE A 548 6.73 25.23 2.14
C PHE A 548 7.13 24.27 3.26
N PRO A 549 6.68 24.46 4.52
CA PRO A 549 7.01 23.55 5.61
C PRO A 549 6.43 22.15 5.43
N ILE A 550 7.19 21.13 5.80
CA ILE A 550 6.82 19.71 5.69
C ILE A 550 6.01 19.28 6.94
N LEU A 551 5.05 18.38 6.76
CA LEU A 551 4.31 17.74 7.84
C LEU A 551 4.82 16.33 8.10
N PHE A 552 5.29 16.08 9.33
CA PHE A 552 5.71 14.77 9.82
C PHE A 552 4.66 14.16 10.75
N VAL A 553 4.40 12.87 10.59
CA VAL A 553 3.41 12.14 11.39
C VAL A 553 4.02 10.86 11.95
N GLY A 554 3.81 10.61 13.24
CA GLY A 554 4.25 9.38 13.89
C GLY A 554 3.21 8.88 14.89
N ASN A 555 3.15 7.56 15.05
CA ASN A 555 2.30 6.93 16.06
C ASN A 555 3.05 6.82 17.39
N THR A 556 2.34 6.86 18.53
CA THR A 556 2.95 6.70 19.86
C THR A 556 3.84 5.46 19.94
N HIS A 557 3.39 4.34 19.36
CA HIS A 557 4.21 3.15 19.18
C HIS A 557 4.06 2.64 17.76
N ASP A 558 5.06 2.91 16.93
CA ASP A 558 5.16 2.37 15.57
C ASP A 558 6.24 1.28 15.57
N PRO A 559 5.91 0.02 15.25
CA PRO A 559 6.85 -1.09 15.37
C PRO A 559 8.00 -1.03 14.35
N VAL A 560 7.94 -0.14 13.35
CA VAL A 560 8.92 -0.01 12.27
C VAL A 560 9.57 1.38 12.26
N THR A 561 8.77 2.44 12.44
CA THR A 561 9.18 3.85 12.32
C THR A 561 8.73 4.67 13.52
N PRO A 562 9.38 4.52 14.69
CA PRO A 562 8.96 5.14 15.95
C PRO A 562 8.82 6.65 15.87
N LEU A 563 7.92 7.23 16.68
CA LEU A 563 7.70 8.70 16.76
C LEU A 563 9.00 9.51 16.92
N ALA A 564 9.99 8.96 17.61
CA ALA A 564 11.30 9.59 17.79
C ALA A 564 11.98 9.92 16.46
N GLN A 565 11.80 9.10 15.42
CA GLN A 565 12.32 9.36 14.08
C GLN A 565 11.57 10.50 13.39
N ALA A 566 10.23 10.56 13.52
CA ALA A 566 9.46 11.69 13.00
C ALA A 566 9.89 13.03 13.63
N VAL A 567 10.14 13.03 14.95
CA VAL A 567 10.63 14.19 15.69
C VAL A 567 12.08 14.54 15.31
N ALA A 568 12.93 13.55 15.09
CA ALA A 568 14.32 13.79 14.66
C ALA A 568 14.38 14.36 13.23
N ALA A 569 13.64 13.76 12.31
CA ALA A 569 13.58 14.17 10.91
C ALA A 569 12.95 15.55 10.73
N SER A 570 11.88 15.88 11.47
CA SER A 570 11.23 17.20 11.36
C SER A 570 12.17 18.36 11.68
N ARG A 571 13.10 18.16 12.63
CA ARG A 571 14.10 19.17 13.01
C ARG A 571 15.15 19.44 11.93
N LYS A 572 15.20 18.63 10.86
CA LYS A 572 16.06 18.86 9.69
C LYS A 572 15.46 19.83 8.68
N PHE A 573 14.23 20.30 8.88
CA PHE A 573 13.54 21.19 7.95
C PHE A 573 12.99 22.42 8.67
N VAL A 574 13.19 23.60 8.08
CA VAL A 574 12.75 24.87 8.68
C VAL A 574 11.23 24.91 8.78
N GLY A 575 10.71 25.18 9.98
CA GLY A 575 9.28 25.35 10.22
C GLY A 575 8.43 24.08 10.08
N ALA A 576 9.06 22.91 9.92
CA ALA A 576 8.32 21.65 9.76
C ALA A 576 7.46 21.33 10.98
N GLY A 577 6.22 20.94 10.72
CA GLY A 577 5.25 20.54 11.73
C GLY A 577 5.35 19.06 12.06
N VAL A 578 4.96 18.70 13.27
CA VAL A 578 4.79 17.30 13.68
C VAL A 578 3.51 17.14 14.48
N PHE A 579 2.82 16.02 14.29
CA PHE A 579 1.83 15.56 15.26
C PHE A 579 1.96 14.07 15.54
N GLU A 580 1.51 13.69 16.73
CA GLU A 580 1.47 12.32 17.21
C GLU A 580 0.04 11.78 17.08
N LEU A 581 -0.11 10.62 16.44
CA LEU A 581 -1.30 9.81 16.57
C LEU A 581 -1.14 8.91 17.80
N GLU A 582 -2.01 9.06 18.79
CA GLU A 582 -2.01 8.25 20.01
C GLU A 582 -2.59 6.85 19.72
N ALA A 583 -1.79 6.04 19.04
CA ALA A 583 -2.11 4.70 18.59
C ALA A 583 -0.87 3.78 18.57
N GLU A 584 -1.15 2.49 18.46
CA GLU A 584 -0.18 1.47 18.09
C GLU A 584 -0.31 1.08 16.61
N GLY A 585 0.82 0.81 15.97
CA GLY A 585 0.89 0.26 14.61
C GLY A 585 1.64 1.16 13.64
N HIS A 586 1.75 0.71 12.39
CA HIS A 586 2.61 1.36 11.40
C HIS A 586 1.85 2.39 10.56
N CYS A 587 2.36 3.64 10.55
CA CYS A 587 1.72 4.80 9.92
C CYS A 587 0.30 5.13 10.45
N THR A 588 -0.28 6.24 10.02
CA THR A 588 -1.67 6.61 10.40
C THR A 588 -2.71 5.61 9.88
N LEU A 589 -2.38 4.80 8.88
CA LEU A 589 -3.26 3.75 8.38
C LEU A 589 -3.55 2.66 9.43
N ALA A 590 -2.74 2.52 10.48
CA ALA A 590 -2.94 1.49 11.50
C ALA A 590 -4.16 1.72 12.41
N ALA A 591 -4.57 2.98 12.59
CA ALA A 591 -5.65 3.34 13.47
C ALA A 591 -6.38 4.60 12.99
N THR A 592 -7.69 4.56 13.13
CA THR A 592 -8.56 5.68 12.80
C THR A 592 -8.45 6.82 13.80
N SER A 593 -8.32 8.06 13.30
CA SER A 593 -8.45 9.28 14.10
C SER A 593 -9.01 10.43 13.27
N ILE A 594 -10.18 10.95 13.66
CA ILE A 594 -10.81 12.12 13.03
C ILE A 594 -9.90 13.35 13.18
N CYS A 595 -9.30 13.52 14.36
CA CYS A 595 -8.33 14.59 14.61
C CYS A 595 -7.15 14.55 13.62
N ALA A 596 -6.58 13.36 13.39
CA ALA A 596 -5.45 13.22 12.46
C ALA A 596 -5.88 13.52 11.01
N ILE A 597 -7.03 12.99 10.59
CA ILE A 597 -7.61 13.24 9.26
C ILE A 597 -7.82 14.75 9.04
N GLN A 598 -8.44 15.44 10.01
CA GLN A 598 -8.69 16.88 9.94
C GLN A 598 -7.40 17.68 9.85
N LYS A 599 -6.34 17.33 10.61
CA LYS A 599 -5.04 18.00 10.53
C LYS A 599 -4.38 17.81 9.16
N MET A 600 -4.37 16.59 8.63
CA MET A 600 -3.82 16.30 7.30
C MET A 600 -4.58 17.03 6.20
N ARG A 601 -5.92 17.07 6.28
CA ARG A 601 -6.78 17.81 5.35
C ARG A 601 -6.55 19.32 5.44
N ALA A 602 -6.42 19.88 6.65
CA ALA A 602 -6.10 21.29 6.85
C ALA A 602 -4.70 21.66 6.31
N TYR A 603 -3.71 20.78 6.45
CA TYR A 603 -2.39 20.99 5.86
C TYR A 603 -2.43 21.02 4.33
N LEU A 604 -3.07 20.03 3.70
CA LEU A 604 -3.17 19.95 2.24
C LEU A 604 -3.94 21.14 1.64
N HIS A 605 -5.13 21.44 2.17
CA HIS A 605 -6.05 22.41 1.57
C HIS A 605 -5.82 23.84 2.02
N LYS A 606 -5.52 24.04 3.31
CA LYS A 606 -5.41 25.38 3.90
C LYS A 606 -3.96 25.79 4.13
N GLY A 607 -2.99 24.88 3.98
CA GLY A 607 -1.59 25.15 4.31
C GLY A 607 -1.36 25.36 5.81
N ILE A 608 -2.26 24.84 6.67
CA ILE A 608 -2.10 24.94 8.12
C ILE A 608 -1.11 23.88 8.59
N VAL A 609 0.02 24.33 9.12
CA VAL A 609 1.09 23.46 9.60
C VAL A 609 0.94 23.27 11.12
N PRO A 610 0.88 22.03 11.63
CA PRO A 610 0.98 21.75 13.06
C PRO A 610 2.24 22.35 13.69
N PRO A 611 2.26 22.58 15.02
CA PRO A 611 3.42 23.16 15.68
C PRO A 611 4.67 22.30 15.49
N PRO A 612 5.86 22.93 15.35
CA PRO A 612 7.12 22.21 15.28
C PRO A 612 7.46 21.58 16.64
N ALA A 613 8.31 20.55 16.61
CA ALA A 613 8.88 20.00 17.83
C ALA A 613 9.78 21.05 18.50
N ALA A 614 9.55 21.30 19.79
CA ALA A 614 10.27 22.28 20.60
C ALA A 614 11.07 21.60 21.71
N VAL A 615 12.18 22.20 22.11
CA VAL A 615 12.91 21.80 23.32
C VAL A 615 12.22 22.44 24.51
N ALA A 616 11.63 21.63 25.39
CA ALA A 616 11.00 22.10 26.63
C ALA A 616 12.05 22.61 27.62
N ALA A 617 11.60 23.33 28.66
CA ALA A 617 12.49 23.91 29.67
C ALA A 617 13.34 22.88 30.43
N ASP A 618 12.92 21.61 30.45
CA ASP A 618 13.65 20.49 31.07
C ASP A 618 14.59 19.75 30.10
N GLY A 619 14.77 20.28 28.88
CA GLY A 619 15.64 19.71 27.85
C GLY A 619 15.01 18.56 27.04
N ARG A 620 13.78 18.13 27.36
CA ARG A 620 13.07 17.12 26.55
C ARG A 620 12.50 17.75 25.30
N ILE A 621 12.46 17.00 24.20
CA ILE A 621 11.77 17.43 22.99
C ILE A 621 10.27 17.14 23.17
N ALA A 622 9.43 18.15 22.99
CA ALA A 622 7.98 18.13 23.20
C ALA A 622 7.29 19.19 22.33
N GLY A 623 6.01 19.49 22.59
CA GLY A 623 5.32 20.65 22.01
C GLY A 623 4.61 20.40 20.68
N TRP A 624 4.60 19.16 20.19
CA TRP A 624 3.79 18.75 19.05
C TRP A 624 2.35 18.44 19.46
N ASP A 625 1.45 18.53 18.49
CA ASP A 625 0.04 18.20 18.68
C ASP A 625 -0.16 16.69 18.85
N LYS A 626 -1.20 16.30 19.59
CA LYS A 626 -1.60 14.91 19.77
C LYS A 626 -3.03 14.69 19.30
N CYS A 627 -3.24 13.60 18.56
CA CYS A 627 -4.56 13.16 18.12
C CYS A 627 -4.85 11.78 18.69
N LYS A 628 -5.96 11.64 19.42
CA LYS A 628 -6.39 10.34 19.94
C LYS A 628 -6.89 9.44 18.83
N ALA A 629 -6.53 8.15 18.89
CA ALA A 629 -7.21 7.14 18.10
C ALA A 629 -8.66 6.97 18.59
N ASP A 630 -9.58 6.87 17.64
CA ASP A 630 -11.00 6.67 17.89
C ASP A 630 -11.39 5.18 17.92
N GLU A 631 -10.41 4.30 17.71
CA GLU A 631 -10.53 2.85 17.80
C GLU A 631 -9.32 2.23 18.51
N ARG A 632 -9.48 0.99 18.96
CA ARG A 632 -8.40 0.17 19.52
C ARG A 632 -8.75 -1.32 19.38
N PRO A 633 -7.80 -2.26 19.60
CA PRO A 633 -8.10 -3.69 19.53
C PRO A 633 -9.31 -4.09 20.39
N TRP A 634 -10.20 -4.91 19.82
CA TRP A 634 -11.50 -5.33 20.41
C TRP A 634 -12.50 -4.21 20.74
N LYS A 635 -12.21 -2.95 20.42
CA LYS A 635 -13.15 -1.82 20.56
C LYS A 635 -13.16 -1.03 19.24
N PRO A 636 -13.97 -1.45 18.25
CA PRO A 636 -14.05 -0.77 16.97
C PRO A 636 -14.60 0.65 17.14
N PHE A 637 -14.37 1.48 16.13
CA PHE A 637 -14.94 2.82 16.04
C PHE A 637 -16.48 2.78 16.29
N PRO A 638 -17.03 3.59 17.22
CA PRO A 638 -18.46 3.54 17.55
C PRO A 638 -19.33 3.97 16.37
N ALA A 639 -20.25 3.11 15.93
CA ALA A 639 -21.21 3.43 14.86
C ALA A 639 -22.17 4.57 15.25
N GLU A 640 -22.34 4.85 16.54
CA GLU A 640 -23.24 5.88 17.08
C GLU A 640 -22.71 7.30 16.86
N LEU A 641 -21.38 7.52 16.94
CA LEU A 641 -20.76 8.81 16.59
C LEU A 641 -20.92 9.10 15.09
N ALA A 642 -20.94 8.06 14.25
CA ALA A 642 -21.21 8.18 12.82
C ALA A 642 -22.66 8.54 12.48
N ALA A 643 -23.59 8.44 13.45
CA ALA A 643 -25.02 8.65 13.25
C ALA A 643 -25.58 9.92 13.91
N GLU A 644 -24.79 10.65 14.70
CA GLU A 644 -25.18 11.97 15.23
C GLU A 644 -25.01 13.04 14.13
N GLU A 645 -25.99 13.06 13.22
CA GLU A 645 -26.18 14.07 12.18
C GLU A 645 -26.40 15.47 12.80
N GLY A 646 -25.64 16.48 12.35
CA GLY A 646 -26.14 17.85 12.23
C GLY A 646 -25.79 18.88 13.31
N GLY A 647 -24.74 18.70 14.10
CA GLY A 647 -24.25 19.77 15.00
C GLY A 647 -23.27 20.72 14.30
N GLU A 648 -23.56 22.02 14.20
CA GLU A 648 -22.58 23.05 13.82
C GLU A 648 -21.53 23.21 14.94
N GLY A 649 -20.45 22.43 14.89
CA GLY A 649 -19.31 22.55 15.80
C GLY A 649 -18.07 21.83 15.27
N GLU A 650 -16.88 22.27 15.69
CA GLU A 650 -15.55 21.76 15.27
C GLU A 650 -15.33 20.24 15.46
N GLY A 651 -16.27 19.51 16.06
CA GLY A 651 -16.22 18.06 16.30
C GLY A 651 -17.28 17.23 15.55
N ALA A 652 -18.07 17.81 14.65
CA ALA A 652 -19.09 17.06 13.91
C ALA A 652 -18.47 16.21 12.78
N LEU A 653 -18.86 14.94 12.71
CA LEU A 653 -18.45 14.00 11.65
C LEU A 653 -19.11 14.38 10.33
N HIS A 654 -18.31 14.70 9.31
CA HIS A 654 -18.82 14.95 7.97
C HIS A 654 -19.02 13.63 7.20
N ALA A 655 -19.88 13.64 6.18
CA ALA A 655 -20.10 12.47 5.31
C ALA A 655 -18.79 11.95 4.67
N GLU A 656 -17.85 12.85 4.40
CA GLU A 656 -16.51 12.52 3.92
C GLU A 656 -15.72 11.72 4.96
N ASP A 657 -15.85 12.06 6.25
CA ASP A 657 -15.16 11.37 7.33
C ASP A 657 -15.71 9.95 7.47
N LEU A 658 -17.04 9.76 7.36
CA LEU A 658 -17.65 8.42 7.30
C LEU A 658 -17.10 7.54 6.17
N HIS A 659 -16.84 8.14 5.00
CA HIS A 659 -16.25 7.42 3.88
C HIS A 659 -14.80 7.00 4.17
N VAL A 660 -14.01 7.87 4.83
CA VAL A 660 -12.66 7.52 5.31
C VAL A 660 -12.72 6.38 6.32
N LEU A 661 -13.66 6.43 7.27
CA LEU A 661 -13.85 5.39 8.28
C LEU A 661 -14.15 4.02 7.63
N GLN A 662 -15.01 3.99 6.62
CA GLN A 662 -15.29 2.76 5.88
C GLN A 662 -14.06 2.31 5.07
N GLY A 663 -13.40 3.23 4.37
CA GLY A 663 -12.20 2.94 3.61
C GLY A 663 -11.06 2.38 4.47
N LEU A 664 -10.85 2.92 5.67
CA LEU A 664 -9.86 2.41 6.62
C LEU A 664 -10.20 0.97 7.06
N LYS A 665 -11.47 0.64 7.27
CA LYS A 665 -11.88 -0.76 7.54
C LYS A 665 -11.54 -1.67 6.37
N ASP A 666 -11.75 -1.23 5.13
CA ASP A 666 -11.46 -2.01 3.93
C ASP A 666 -9.94 -2.16 3.72
N VAL A 667 -9.16 -1.10 3.95
CA VAL A 667 -7.69 -1.10 3.97
C VAL A 667 -7.16 -2.10 4.98
N HIS A 668 -7.69 -2.09 6.21
CA HIS A 668 -7.31 -3.06 7.21
C HIS A 668 -7.63 -4.49 6.79
N ALA A 669 -8.79 -4.72 6.18
CA ALA A 669 -9.17 -6.03 5.67
C ALA A 669 -8.24 -6.52 4.56
N GLU A 670 -7.83 -5.64 3.65
CA GLU A 670 -6.85 -5.92 2.60
C GLU A 670 -5.45 -6.22 3.18
N ILE A 671 -5.00 -5.44 4.17
CA ILE A 671 -3.75 -5.70 4.88
C ILE A 671 -3.79 -7.09 5.51
N VAL A 672 -4.88 -7.44 6.22
CA VAL A 672 -5.08 -8.77 6.79
C VAL A 672 -5.07 -9.85 5.70
N GLY A 673 -5.70 -9.60 4.54
CA GLY A 673 -5.73 -10.52 3.40
C GLY A 673 -4.37 -10.76 2.75
N ARG A 674 -3.44 -9.81 2.89
CA ARG A 674 -2.04 -9.92 2.42
C ARG A 674 -1.07 -10.48 3.46
N LEU A 675 -1.48 -10.59 4.73
CA LEU A 675 -0.71 -11.34 5.72
C LEU A 675 -0.53 -12.77 5.22
N THR A 676 0.68 -13.30 5.41
CA THR A 676 1.26 -14.49 4.76
C THR A 676 0.26 -15.59 4.34
N PRO A 677 0.48 -16.28 3.19
CA PRO A 677 -0.39 -17.34 2.68
C PRO A 677 -0.93 -18.34 3.70
N PRO A 678 -0.22 -18.78 4.77
CA PRO A 678 -0.79 -19.70 5.75
C PRO A 678 -1.87 -19.14 6.67
N LEU A 679 -2.41 -17.93 6.50
CA LEU A 679 -3.63 -17.48 7.20
C LEU A 679 -4.80 -17.13 6.28
N LYS A 680 -4.67 -17.40 4.98
CA LYS A 680 -5.46 -16.72 3.93
C LYS A 680 -6.97 -17.01 3.92
N LEU A 681 -7.51 -18.04 4.58
CA LEU A 681 -8.94 -18.34 4.47
C LEU A 681 -9.51 -19.01 5.74
N ARG A 682 -10.20 -18.21 6.58
CA ARG A 682 -11.32 -18.54 7.53
C ARG A 682 -11.36 -17.71 8.82
N LEU A 683 -10.76 -16.52 8.84
CA LEU A 683 -10.90 -15.59 9.96
C LEU A 683 -11.96 -14.49 9.71
N GLN A 684 -12.94 -14.78 8.84
CA GLN A 684 -14.24 -14.10 8.82
C GLN A 684 -15.27 -14.90 9.60
#